data_AF-A0A953V4E7-F1
#
_entry.id   AF-A0A953V4E7-F1
#
_cell.length_a   1.000
_cell.length_b   1.000
_cell.length_c   1.000
_cell.angle_alpha   90.00
_cell.angle_beta   90.00
_cell.angle_gamma   90.00
#
_symmetry.space_group_name_H-M   'P 1'
#
loop_
_entity.id
_entity.type
_entity.pdbx_description
1 polymer ?
#
loop_
_entity_poly.entity_id
_entity_poly.type
_entity_poly.pdbx_seq_one_letter_code
_entity_poly.pdbx_strand_id
1 'polypeptide(L)'
;MDSFGLMNDLNGASTLRGRTVLALREMVLRGQLEPRKRLEEFDLSRRLGVSRPVLRSALDHLVSEGLLEPAPSGGYAARHFTLEDIRDAILARSALEALAAGLAAKRIQDPSELEPARKLNAQLAEAIPSRASTLPTSPTPEGMSRFGDLNAAFHSAFVAAARSPMLSWCIQRLQSAAFASPAAVVIPVEGDGARRAFEEHEAILNAIQSGDASRAEALVRQHAGLAIHGIESALEGQPHCGRNIALELVSKKPAQLTASRPSRLPKKEESAAGATSARILDAAADLFCEKGFYAATTRELATRLNIQQASLYHHVSNKEELLHRICRQVMDCFLTDLPATLNQAETARGRISAFIDAHLQVMERNPRQTLAVVTEFRALSRLHFAEISERYKEYSRLLDSELNAAQKLGILRTDIASKYIRLALLNTLNWTPRWFHSSGPLSCKDLSSIYSRIFWEGVISPELREISSLPPLPVSTSRQRSRALHRGTLGKFIRGAAELFSKYGYESTSTRDLATLLGMERATLYYHVEGKEDLLYAICKSSTEQLANDVSEATEGISDPLAQLQVGIQTHVVSLLRDQTQHATALAEARALSPERLAEILSMRKAYQTRARSVLEAGQRAGSIRNDISPKYLGMMLEGLLDRTVVWFKRNGELSPSELGATLCRVFLEGAQHRSAQPQQRK
;
A
#
# COMPACT_ATOMS: atom_id res chain seq x y z
N MET A 1 -16.04 -2.61 3.17
CA MET A 1 -15.16 -2.24 4.31
C MET A 1 -13.88 -3.05 4.19
N ASP A 2 -12.76 -2.33 4.05
CA ASP A 2 -11.51 -2.81 3.48
C ASP A 2 -10.48 -3.22 4.56
N SER A 3 -9.56 -4.10 4.17
CA SER A 3 -8.52 -4.70 5.02
C SER A 3 -7.45 -3.66 5.38
N PHE A 4 -7.64 -2.95 6.48
CA PHE A 4 -6.69 -1.96 6.99
C PHE A 4 -6.65 -2.03 8.52
N GLY A 5 -5.69 -2.75 9.09
CA GLY A 5 -5.54 -2.73 10.55
C GLY A 5 -4.41 -3.62 11.07
N LEU A 6 -3.43 -2.95 11.68
CA LEU A 6 -2.57 -3.38 12.81
C LEU A 6 -1.09 -3.73 12.55
N MET A 7 -0.30 -3.15 13.47
CA MET A 7 1.09 -3.46 13.89
C MET A 7 2.24 -2.65 13.27
N ASN A 8 2.35 -1.39 13.70
CA ASN A 8 3.63 -0.75 14.03
C ASN A 8 3.50 -0.22 15.46
N ASP A 9 4.34 -0.69 16.39
CA ASP A 9 5.16 0.18 17.25
C ASP A 9 5.99 -0.62 18.26
N LEU A 10 7.09 0.01 18.68
CA LEU A 10 8.11 -0.41 19.65
C LEU A 10 9.27 -1.23 19.08
N ASN A 11 10.28 -0.56 18.49
CA ASN A 11 11.71 -0.96 18.52
C ASN A 11 12.70 0.00 17.79
N GLY A 12 12.27 1.17 17.29
CA GLY A 12 13.12 2.04 16.45
C GLY A 12 14.36 2.68 17.11
N ALA A 13 14.37 2.86 18.44
CA ALA A 13 15.39 3.61 19.16
C ALA A 13 16.77 2.93 19.24
N SER A 14 16.85 1.59 19.09
CA SER A 14 18.11 0.83 19.17
C SER A 14 18.88 0.74 17.85
N THR A 15 18.30 1.24 16.75
CA THR A 15 18.89 1.13 15.41
C THR A 15 19.86 2.28 15.13
N LEU A 16 20.93 2.02 14.35
CA LEU A 16 21.85 3.06 13.91
C LEU A 16 21.11 4.20 13.18
N ARG A 17 20.09 3.85 12.37
CA ARG A 17 19.20 4.81 11.70
C ARG A 17 18.41 5.68 12.68
N GLY A 18 17.83 5.09 13.74
CA GLY A 18 17.08 5.83 14.75
C GLY A 18 17.95 6.86 15.47
N ARG A 19 19.20 6.50 15.81
CA ARG A 19 20.17 7.44 16.40
C ARG A 19 20.55 8.58 15.44
N THR A 20 20.73 8.29 14.14
CA THR A 20 21.00 9.32 13.12
C THR A 20 19.85 10.29 12.95
N VAL A 21 18.60 9.79 12.96
CA VAL A 21 17.39 10.62 12.91
C VAL A 21 17.35 11.58 14.10
N LEU A 22 17.57 11.08 15.32
CA LEU A 22 17.56 11.91 16.52
C LEU A 22 18.63 13.00 16.48
N ALA A 23 19.85 12.66 16.08
CA ALA A 23 20.96 13.61 15.96
C ALA A 23 20.69 14.69 14.89
N LEU A 24 20.19 14.31 13.71
CA LEU A 24 19.85 15.28 12.66
C LEU A 24 18.65 16.15 13.05
N ARG A 25 17.64 15.57 13.72
CA ARG A 25 16.49 16.32 14.24
C ARG A 25 16.97 17.41 15.19
N GLU A 26 17.86 17.05 16.10
CA GLU A 26 18.46 17.98 17.05
C GLU A 26 19.28 19.08 16.35
N MET A 27 20.04 18.75 15.31
CA MET A 27 20.78 19.76 14.52
C MET A 27 19.87 20.74 13.79
N VAL A 28 18.76 20.27 13.21
CA VAL A 28 17.73 21.13 12.58
C VAL A 28 17.10 22.04 13.61
N LEU A 29 16.64 21.45 14.72
CA LEU A 29 15.98 22.21 15.77
C LEU A 29 16.92 23.25 16.38
N ARG A 30 18.21 22.96 16.57
CA ARG A 30 19.23 23.87 17.14
C ARG A 30 19.73 24.94 16.17
N GLY A 31 19.09 25.14 15.01
CA GLY A 31 19.51 26.12 14.00
C GLY A 31 20.90 25.87 13.41
N GLN A 32 21.52 24.71 13.71
CA GLN A 32 22.86 24.36 13.22
C GLN A 32 22.87 24.08 11.71
N LEU A 33 21.69 23.89 11.13
CA LEU A 33 21.46 23.78 9.70
C LEU A 33 20.72 25.03 9.24
N GLU A 34 21.39 25.87 8.44
CA GLU A 34 20.81 27.11 7.93
C GLU A 34 19.53 26.82 7.12
N PRO A 35 18.39 27.48 7.42
CA PRO A 35 17.15 27.35 6.67
C PRO A 35 17.33 27.67 5.19
N ARG A 36 16.66 26.90 4.32
CA ARG A 36 16.71 27.02 2.86
C ARG A 36 18.09 26.85 2.22
N LYS A 37 19.15 26.68 3.01
CA LYS A 37 20.48 26.33 2.51
C LYS A 37 20.55 24.83 2.35
N ARG A 38 21.15 24.42 1.23
CA ARG A 38 21.37 23.02 0.91
C ARG A 38 22.28 22.38 1.97
N LEU A 39 21.85 21.23 2.46
CA LEU A 39 22.62 20.38 3.36
C LEU A 39 23.71 19.63 2.58
N GLU A 40 24.95 19.82 2.99
CA GLU A 40 26.10 19.07 2.45
C GLU A 40 26.15 17.67 3.07
N GLU A 41 25.53 16.69 2.39
CA GLU A 41 25.41 15.30 2.85
C GLU A 41 26.77 14.65 3.16
N PHE A 42 27.83 15.03 2.43
CA PHE A 42 29.17 14.51 2.67
C PHE A 42 29.72 14.95 4.02
N ASP A 43 29.53 16.22 4.38
CA ASP A 43 30.03 16.74 5.66
C ASP A 43 29.15 16.25 6.82
N LEU A 44 27.85 16.14 6.62
CA LEU A 44 26.93 15.57 7.61
C LEU A 44 27.21 14.08 7.88
N SER A 45 27.49 13.28 6.86
CA SER A 45 27.83 11.86 7.04
C SER A 45 29.14 11.68 7.80
N ARG A 46 30.16 12.51 7.52
CA ARG A 46 31.41 12.53 8.29
C ARG A 46 31.19 12.96 9.73
N ARG A 47 30.43 14.04 9.94
CA ARG A 47 30.18 14.63 11.27
C ARG A 47 29.39 13.68 12.18
N LEU A 48 28.47 12.90 11.62
CA LEU A 48 27.66 11.93 12.35
C LEU A 48 28.27 10.51 12.38
N GLY A 49 29.39 10.28 11.68
CA GLY A 49 30.06 8.98 11.64
C GLY A 49 29.21 7.86 11.01
N VAL A 50 28.33 8.19 10.08
CA VAL A 50 27.39 7.24 9.45
C VAL A 50 27.57 7.15 7.94
N SER A 51 27.27 5.99 7.37
CA SER A 51 27.31 5.82 5.92
C SER A 51 26.25 6.70 5.24
N ARG A 52 26.54 7.18 4.02
CA ARG A 52 25.61 8.01 3.22
C ARG A 52 24.20 7.42 3.09
N PRO A 53 24.00 6.10 2.91
CA PRO A 53 22.65 5.50 2.90
C PRO A 53 21.88 5.65 4.21
N VAL A 54 22.57 5.54 5.36
CA VAL A 54 21.96 5.73 6.69
C VAL A 54 21.62 7.21 6.91
N LEU A 55 22.49 8.12 6.48
CA LEU A 55 22.23 9.55 6.52
C LEU A 55 20.99 9.93 5.68
N ARG A 56 20.92 9.48 4.41
CA ARG A 56 19.78 9.75 3.53
C ARG A 56 18.47 9.23 4.09
N SER A 57 18.47 8.00 4.60
CA SER A 57 17.30 7.40 5.21
C SER A 57 16.80 8.15 6.47
N ALA A 58 17.70 8.88 7.15
CA ALA A 58 17.37 9.77 8.25
C ALA A 58 16.91 11.16 7.78
N LEU A 59 17.52 11.71 6.73
CA LEU A 59 17.07 12.96 6.09
C LEU A 59 15.67 12.82 5.48
N ASP A 60 15.38 11.72 4.79
CA ASP A 60 14.06 11.40 4.25
C ASP A 60 13.00 11.31 5.34
N HIS A 61 13.39 10.78 6.51
CA HIS A 61 12.49 10.74 7.66
C HIS A 61 12.17 12.16 8.16
N LEU A 62 13.16 13.05 8.25
CA LEU A 62 12.93 14.44 8.63
C LEU A 62 12.17 15.26 7.58
N VAL A 63 12.23 14.88 6.30
CA VAL A 63 11.34 15.42 5.26
C VAL A 63 9.90 14.96 5.49
N SER A 64 9.70 13.69 5.85
CA SER A 64 8.36 13.18 6.18
C SER A 64 7.77 13.81 7.45
N GLU A 65 8.62 14.24 8.39
CA GLU A 65 8.25 15.03 9.58
C GLU A 65 8.10 16.53 9.28
N GLY A 66 8.39 16.95 8.06
CA GLY A 66 8.26 18.34 7.61
C GLY A 66 9.33 19.29 8.18
N LEU A 67 10.35 18.79 8.88
CA LEU A 67 11.48 19.55 9.41
C LEU A 67 12.51 19.91 8.32
N LEU A 68 12.62 19.08 7.30
CA LEU A 68 13.40 19.33 6.09
C LEU A 68 12.48 19.47 4.88
N GLU A 69 12.94 20.18 3.88
CA GLU A 69 12.32 20.27 2.57
C GLU A 69 13.32 19.88 1.46
N PRO A 70 12.85 19.43 0.29
CA PRO A 70 13.72 19.23 -0.85
C PRO A 70 14.31 20.58 -1.31
N ALA A 71 15.63 20.65 -1.46
CA ALA A 71 16.27 21.86 -1.99
C ALA A 71 16.07 21.96 -3.51
N PRO A 72 15.81 23.15 -4.10
CA PRO A 72 15.61 23.31 -5.54
C PRO A 72 16.80 22.85 -6.41
N SER A 73 18.02 22.89 -5.86
CA SER A 73 19.25 22.42 -6.52
C SER A 73 19.55 20.92 -6.29
N GLY A 74 18.61 20.18 -5.71
CA GLY A 74 18.76 18.79 -5.30
C GLY A 74 19.38 18.65 -3.90
N GLY A 75 19.00 17.58 -3.19
CA GLY A 75 19.35 17.36 -1.78
C GLY A 75 18.28 17.89 -0.84
N TYR A 76 18.67 18.18 0.39
CA TYR A 76 17.76 18.58 1.47
C TYR A 76 18.12 19.98 1.94
N ALA A 77 17.15 20.73 2.44
CA ALA A 77 17.35 21.99 3.14
C ALA A 77 16.52 21.98 4.42
N ALA A 78 16.97 22.66 5.46
CA ALA A 78 16.13 22.89 6.64
C ALA A 78 14.94 23.77 6.24
N ARG A 79 13.72 23.33 6.55
CA ARG A 79 12.51 24.07 6.21
C ARG A 79 12.47 25.39 6.99
N HIS A 80 12.01 26.45 6.33
CA HIS A 80 11.72 27.71 7.00
C HIS A 80 10.28 27.71 7.53
N PHE A 81 10.09 28.13 8.78
CA PHE A 81 8.78 28.20 9.41
C PHE A 81 8.43 29.63 9.77
N THR A 82 7.22 30.04 9.44
CA THR A 82 6.63 31.29 9.93
C THR A 82 6.01 31.07 11.31
N LEU A 83 5.79 32.16 12.04
CA LEU A 83 5.03 32.12 13.31
C LEU A 83 3.61 31.56 13.09
N GLU A 84 3.01 31.86 11.93
CA GLU A 84 1.69 31.36 11.57
C GLU A 84 1.68 29.85 11.34
N ASP A 85 2.70 29.28 10.69
CA ASP A 85 2.87 27.83 10.53
C ASP A 85 2.91 27.11 11.89
N ILE A 86 3.64 27.69 12.85
CA ILE A 86 3.76 27.12 14.21
C ILE A 86 2.43 27.25 14.96
N ARG A 87 1.76 28.40 14.85
CA ARG A 87 0.45 28.63 15.47
C ARG A 87 -0.60 27.65 14.94
N ASP A 88 -0.65 27.45 13.63
CA ASP A 88 -1.59 26.53 12.98
C ASP A 88 -1.36 25.09 13.41
N ALA A 89 -0.10 24.66 13.56
CA ALA A 89 0.25 23.34 14.08
C ALA A 89 -0.24 23.14 15.52
N ILE A 90 -0.05 24.13 16.39
CA ILE A 90 -0.50 24.09 17.79
C ILE A 90 -2.03 24.08 17.89
N LEU A 91 -2.71 24.91 17.11
CA LEU A 91 -4.18 24.99 17.09
C LEU A 91 -4.81 23.70 16.55
N ALA A 92 -4.25 23.12 15.48
CA ALA A 92 -4.72 21.86 14.93
C ALA A 92 -4.62 20.71 15.96
N ARG A 93 -3.51 20.65 16.71
CA ARG A 93 -3.34 19.65 17.78
C ARG A 93 -4.33 19.88 18.91
N SER A 94 -4.43 21.12 19.36
CA SER A 94 -5.34 21.51 20.43
C SER A 94 -6.79 21.10 20.13
N ALA A 95 -7.25 21.26 18.89
CA ALA A 95 -8.59 20.84 18.48
C ALA A 95 -8.81 19.32 18.64
N LEU A 96 -7.82 18.51 18.27
CA LEU A 96 -7.90 17.05 18.39
C LEU A 96 -7.76 16.57 19.84
N GLU A 97 -6.86 17.16 20.61
CA GLU A 97 -6.70 16.86 22.03
C GLU A 97 -7.91 17.28 22.85
N ALA A 98 -8.54 18.41 22.52
CA ALA A 98 -9.77 18.85 23.16
C ALA A 98 -10.87 17.79 22.96
N LEU A 99 -11.07 17.34 21.71
CA LEU A 99 -12.00 16.24 21.43
C LEU A 99 -11.65 14.98 22.23
N ALA A 100 -10.37 14.68 22.41
CA ALA A 100 -9.93 13.54 23.20
C ALA A 100 -10.30 13.69 24.69
N ALA A 101 -10.08 14.86 25.27
CA ALA A 101 -10.45 15.17 26.64
C ALA A 101 -11.98 15.12 26.85
N GLY A 102 -12.76 15.65 25.91
CA GLY A 102 -14.23 15.55 25.95
C GLY A 102 -14.74 14.11 25.88
N LEU A 103 -14.09 13.26 25.07
CA LEU A 103 -14.38 11.82 25.03
C LEU A 103 -13.93 11.10 26.30
N ALA A 104 -12.77 11.44 26.86
CA ALA A 104 -12.28 10.88 28.11
C ALA A 104 -13.24 11.17 29.26
N ALA A 105 -13.73 12.41 29.37
CA ALA A 105 -14.73 12.82 30.37
C ALA A 105 -16.01 12.00 30.29
N LYS A 106 -16.44 11.60 29.08
CA LYS A 106 -17.63 10.76 28.87
C LYS A 106 -17.40 9.27 29.12
N ARG A 107 -16.14 8.80 29.13
CA ARG A 107 -15.80 7.37 29.05
C ARG A 107 -15.11 6.82 30.29
N ILE A 108 -14.43 7.66 31.06
CA ILE A 108 -13.85 7.26 32.34
C ILE A 108 -14.97 6.94 33.32
N GLN A 109 -14.85 5.81 34.00
CA GLN A 109 -15.80 5.35 35.01
C GLN A 109 -15.15 5.29 36.40
N ASP A 110 -13.86 4.97 36.45
CA ASP A 110 -13.07 4.96 37.68
C ASP A 110 -12.11 6.16 37.68
N PRO A 111 -12.23 7.10 38.64
CA PRO A 111 -11.29 8.21 38.81
C PRO A 111 -9.82 7.77 38.93
N SER A 112 -9.56 6.54 39.38
CA SER A 112 -8.20 6.00 39.52
C SER A 112 -7.46 5.89 38.18
N GLU A 113 -8.18 5.85 37.05
CA GLU A 113 -7.60 5.83 35.70
C GLU A 113 -6.78 7.11 35.37
N LEU A 114 -7.02 8.21 36.09
CA LEU A 114 -6.30 9.47 35.92
C LEU A 114 -5.05 9.60 36.80
N GLU A 115 -4.84 8.70 37.76
CA GLU A 115 -3.67 8.74 38.67
C GLU A 115 -2.32 8.75 37.96
N PRO A 116 -2.11 7.99 36.85
CA PRO A 116 -0.87 8.10 36.08
C PRO A 116 -0.65 9.51 35.50
N ALA A 117 -1.70 10.17 35.03
CA ALA A 117 -1.64 11.53 34.49
C ALA A 117 -1.37 12.56 35.61
N ARG A 118 -2.02 12.40 36.77
CA ARG A 118 -1.75 13.23 37.97
C ARG A 118 -0.30 13.11 38.44
N LYS A 119 0.24 11.89 38.44
CA LYS A 119 1.65 11.65 38.80
C LYS A 119 2.62 12.33 37.82
N LEU A 120 2.34 12.26 36.52
CA LEU A 120 3.12 12.97 35.51
C LEU A 120 3.04 14.49 35.70
N ASN A 121 1.86 15.02 36.03
CA ASN A 121 1.68 16.44 36.32
C ASN A 121 2.43 16.88 37.58
N ALA A 122 2.42 16.10 38.66
CA ALA A 122 3.23 16.37 39.86
C ALA A 122 4.74 16.40 39.53
N GLN A 123 5.22 15.47 38.70
CA GLN A 123 6.62 15.45 38.26
C GLN A 123 7.00 16.66 37.39
N LEU A 124 6.04 17.23 36.64
CA LEU A 124 6.24 18.49 35.91
C LEU A 124 6.50 19.66 36.87
N ALA A 125 5.75 19.74 37.97
CA ALA A 125 5.93 20.78 38.99
C ALA A 125 7.30 20.66 39.70
N GLU A 126 7.79 19.44 39.92
CA GLU A 126 9.11 19.19 40.51
C GLU A 126 10.29 19.42 39.54
N ALA A 127 10.05 19.37 38.22
CA ALA A 127 11.10 19.51 37.21
C ALA A 127 11.69 20.92 37.11
N ILE A 128 11.07 21.92 37.75
CA ILE A 128 11.51 23.31 37.72
C ILE A 128 11.76 23.78 39.17
N PRO A 129 13.00 24.21 39.52
CA PRO A 129 13.33 24.61 40.88
C PRO A 129 12.40 25.74 41.38
N SER A 130 11.76 25.50 42.52
CA SER A 130 11.01 26.54 43.24
C SER A 130 11.96 27.68 43.63
N ARG A 131 11.52 28.95 43.55
CA ARG A 131 12.29 30.17 43.92
C ARG A 131 12.74 30.24 45.40
N ALA A 132 12.71 29.13 46.14
CA ALA A 132 13.13 29.06 47.53
C ALA A 132 14.66 29.12 47.71
N SER A 133 15.46 29.00 46.64
CA SER A 133 16.90 29.28 46.67
C SER A 133 17.20 30.69 46.17
N THR A 134 18.00 31.42 46.94
CA THR A 134 18.30 32.87 46.80
C THR A 134 19.21 33.23 45.61
N LEU A 135 19.22 32.45 44.54
CA LEU A 135 20.02 32.71 43.34
C LEU A 135 19.15 32.56 42.08
N PRO A 136 19.20 33.52 41.14
CA PRO A 136 18.51 33.39 39.86
C PRO A 136 19.26 32.40 38.97
N THR A 137 19.08 31.10 39.22
CA THR A 137 19.57 30.07 38.29
C THR A 137 18.55 29.88 37.20
N SER A 138 18.88 30.34 35.98
CA SER A 138 18.16 29.97 34.77
C SER A 138 18.00 28.43 34.69
N PRO A 139 16.88 27.92 34.16
CA PRO A 139 16.67 26.48 34.04
C PRO A 139 17.80 25.84 33.20
N THR A 140 18.26 24.66 33.61
CA THR A 140 19.30 23.93 32.87
C THR A 140 18.71 23.34 31.58
N PRO A 141 19.52 23.15 30.51
CA PRO A 141 19.07 22.49 29.28
C PRO A 141 18.47 21.09 29.52
N GLU A 142 19.04 20.35 30.46
CA GLU A 142 18.57 19.02 30.89
C GLU A 142 17.21 19.10 31.60
N GLY A 143 17.01 20.11 32.45
CA GLY A 143 15.72 20.37 33.11
C GLY A 143 14.62 20.74 32.11
N MET A 144 14.94 21.55 31.10
CA MET A 144 14.01 21.90 30.02
C MET A 144 13.63 20.69 29.16
N SER A 145 14.59 19.84 28.81
CA SER A 145 14.32 18.58 28.09
C SER A 145 13.39 17.67 28.89
N ARG A 146 13.71 17.48 30.18
CA ARG A 146 12.89 16.66 31.09
C ARG A 146 11.47 17.18 31.23
N PHE A 147 11.30 18.51 31.30
CA PHE A 147 9.97 19.13 31.32
C PHE A 147 9.18 18.84 30.04
N GLY A 148 9.81 18.99 28.86
CA GLY A 148 9.17 18.68 27.57
C GLY A 148 8.71 17.22 27.45
N ASP A 149 9.54 16.27 27.88
CA ASP A 149 9.21 14.84 27.87
C ASP A 149 8.03 14.51 28.79
N LEU A 150 8.04 15.05 30.01
CA LEU A 150 6.94 14.89 30.98
C LEU A 150 5.64 15.52 30.46
N ASN A 151 5.74 16.66 29.77
CA ASN A 151 4.59 17.34 29.18
C ASN A 151 3.95 16.49 28.08
N ALA A 152 4.75 15.97 27.15
CA ALA A 152 4.26 15.06 26.10
C ALA A 152 3.63 13.77 26.67
N ALA A 153 4.21 13.23 27.75
CA ALA A 153 3.66 12.07 28.45
C ALA A 153 2.29 12.38 29.08
N PHE A 154 2.13 13.55 29.72
CA PHE A 154 0.85 14.00 30.26
C PHE A 154 -0.24 14.09 29.17
N HIS A 155 0.07 14.75 28.04
CA HIS A 155 -0.87 14.86 26.93
C HIS A 155 -1.28 13.48 26.37
N SER A 156 -0.32 12.56 26.27
CA SER A 156 -0.58 11.19 25.82
C SER A 156 -1.50 10.42 26.77
N ALA A 157 -1.39 10.65 28.08
CA ALA A 157 -2.17 9.96 29.09
C ALA A 157 -3.68 10.27 28.99
N PHE A 158 -4.06 11.54 28.90
CA PHE A 158 -5.49 11.89 28.77
C PHE A 158 -6.05 11.57 27.38
N VAL A 159 -5.22 11.62 26.32
CA VAL A 159 -5.63 11.17 24.98
C VAL A 159 -5.91 9.66 24.95
N ALA A 160 -5.09 8.86 25.64
CA ALA A 160 -5.33 7.42 25.76
C ALA A 160 -6.65 7.12 26.50
N ALA A 161 -6.97 7.91 27.52
CA ALA A 161 -8.23 7.80 28.26
C ALA A 161 -9.48 8.05 27.41
N ALA A 162 -9.33 8.72 26.25
CA ALA A 162 -10.41 8.85 25.28
C ALA A 162 -10.83 7.51 24.65
N ARG A 163 -10.02 6.44 24.74
CA ARG A 163 -10.28 5.10 24.17
C ARG A 163 -10.72 5.16 22.69
N SER A 164 -10.07 6.01 21.89
CA SER A 164 -10.36 6.19 20.46
C SER A 164 -9.09 5.95 19.64
N PRO A 165 -8.90 4.73 19.11
CA PRO A 165 -7.71 4.40 18.32
C PRO A 165 -7.50 5.33 17.10
N MET A 166 -8.60 5.78 16.48
CA MET A 166 -8.54 6.73 15.37
C MET A 166 -8.05 8.11 15.81
N LEU A 167 -8.52 8.60 16.95
CA LEU A 167 -8.12 9.92 17.46
C LEU A 167 -6.66 9.91 17.92
N SER A 168 -6.24 8.85 18.62
CA SER A 168 -4.83 8.65 18.97
C SER A 168 -3.94 8.62 17.73
N TRP A 169 -4.36 7.92 16.65
CA TRP A 169 -3.62 7.89 15.38
C TRP A 169 -3.52 9.27 14.71
N CYS A 170 -4.62 10.04 14.67
CA CYS A 170 -4.63 11.40 14.11
C CYS A 170 -3.70 12.34 14.90
N ILE A 171 -3.76 12.30 16.23
CA ILE A 171 -2.93 13.14 17.11
C ILE A 171 -1.45 12.77 16.96
N GLN A 172 -1.10 11.48 16.97
CA GLN A 172 0.28 11.02 16.76
C GLN A 172 0.84 11.45 15.41
N ARG A 173 0.02 11.38 14.35
CA ARG A 173 0.43 11.83 13.02
C ARG A 173 0.69 13.34 12.99
N LEU A 174 -0.16 14.12 13.64
CA LEU A 174 0.05 15.57 13.72
C LEU A 174 1.27 15.92 14.57
N GLN A 175 1.47 15.26 15.72
CA GLN A 175 2.63 15.45 16.61
C GLN A 175 3.98 15.07 15.95
N SER A 176 3.96 14.26 14.88
CA SER A 176 5.14 13.97 14.07
C SER A 176 5.57 15.13 13.15
N ALA A 177 4.73 16.16 13.00
CA ALA A 177 5.08 17.39 12.30
C ALA A 177 5.88 18.34 13.21
N ALA A 178 6.79 19.12 12.62
CA ALA A 178 7.57 20.14 13.31
C ALA A 178 6.70 21.05 14.20
N PHE A 179 7.13 21.31 15.45
CA PHE A 179 6.46 22.17 16.44
C PHE A 179 5.06 21.75 16.90
N ALA A 180 4.50 20.68 16.33
CA ALA A 180 3.21 20.15 16.74
C ALA A 180 3.31 19.32 18.02
N SER A 181 4.49 18.79 18.38
CA SER A 181 4.65 18.02 19.62
C SER A 181 4.57 18.92 20.88
N PRO A 182 3.89 18.49 21.96
CA PRO A 182 3.93 19.19 23.26
C PRO A 182 5.33 19.31 23.87
N ALA A 183 6.29 18.48 23.42
CA ALA A 183 7.70 18.56 23.81
C ALA A 183 8.53 19.53 22.94
N ALA A 184 8.05 19.90 21.75
CA ALA A 184 8.80 20.73 20.80
C ALA A 184 8.73 22.24 21.11
N VAL A 185 7.77 22.66 21.95
CA VAL A 185 7.58 24.04 22.39
C VAL A 185 7.71 24.08 23.91
N VAL A 186 8.94 23.98 24.40
CA VAL A 186 9.25 24.21 25.82
C VAL A 186 9.49 25.69 26.00
N ILE A 187 8.55 26.42 26.60
CA ILE A 187 8.77 27.83 26.93
C ILE A 187 8.54 28.04 28.41
N PRO A 188 9.60 28.37 29.18
CA PRO A 188 9.42 29.07 30.43
C PRO A 188 8.98 30.48 30.06
N VAL A 189 7.67 30.72 30.01
CA VAL A 189 7.18 32.10 30.10
C VAL A 189 7.59 32.58 31.49
N GLU A 190 8.20 33.76 31.60
CA GLU A 190 8.63 34.34 32.87
C GLU A 190 7.57 34.17 33.99
N GLY A 191 8.04 34.01 35.24
CA GLY A 191 7.16 33.85 36.40
C GLY A 191 6.56 32.44 36.51
N ASP A 192 5.33 32.36 37.00
CA ASP A 192 4.63 31.13 37.35
C ASP A 192 4.22 30.24 36.15
N GLY A 193 4.86 30.30 34.97
CA GLY A 193 4.43 29.59 33.76
C GLY A 193 4.31 28.06 33.93
N ALA A 194 5.28 27.45 34.61
CA ALA A 194 5.22 26.02 34.98
C ALA A 194 4.11 25.72 35.99
N ARG A 195 3.92 26.61 36.96
CA ARG A 195 2.82 26.54 37.94
C ARG A 195 1.46 26.68 37.25
N ARG A 196 1.34 27.57 36.26
CA ARG A 196 0.13 27.74 35.44
C ARG A 196 -0.15 26.53 34.57
N ALA A 197 0.86 25.96 33.90
CA ALA A 197 0.71 24.72 33.15
C ALA A 197 0.24 23.56 34.06
N PHE A 198 0.85 23.44 35.25
CA PHE A 198 0.42 22.49 36.27
C PHE A 198 -1.03 22.71 36.73
N GLU A 199 -1.41 23.96 37.01
CA GLU A 199 -2.78 24.34 37.41
C GLU A 199 -3.81 24.06 36.30
N GLU A 200 -3.45 24.34 35.04
CA GLU A 200 -4.31 24.06 33.88
C GLU A 200 -4.44 22.55 33.62
N HIS A 201 -3.35 21.79 33.75
CA HIS A 201 -3.39 20.33 33.70
C HIS A 201 -4.29 19.75 34.80
N GLU A 202 -4.17 20.24 36.04
CA GLU A 202 -5.07 19.83 37.13
C GLU A 202 -6.53 20.19 36.82
N ALA A 203 -6.79 21.38 36.27
CA ALA A 203 -8.13 21.78 35.87
C ALA A 203 -8.70 20.88 34.77
N ILE A 204 -7.90 20.48 33.77
CA ILE A 204 -8.28 19.53 32.73
C ILE A 204 -8.62 18.17 33.34
N LEU A 205 -7.75 17.61 34.19
CA LEU A 205 -7.99 16.33 34.85
C LEU A 205 -9.24 16.36 35.73
N ASN A 206 -9.48 17.46 36.44
CA ASN A 206 -10.68 17.64 37.27
C ASN A 206 -11.96 17.70 36.43
N ALA A 207 -11.94 18.38 35.27
CA ALA A 207 -13.07 18.41 34.35
C ALA A 207 -13.35 17.04 33.72
N ILE A 208 -12.30 16.28 33.40
CA ILE A 208 -12.42 14.89 32.94
C ILE A 208 -13.02 14.01 34.04
N GLN A 209 -12.51 14.12 35.27
CA GLN A 209 -12.99 13.34 36.42
C GLN A 209 -14.45 13.65 36.78
N SER A 210 -14.89 14.92 36.65
CA SER A 210 -16.28 15.31 36.91
C SER A 210 -17.23 14.97 35.77
N GLY A 211 -16.74 14.39 34.67
CA GLY A 211 -17.54 14.05 33.49
C GLY A 211 -17.99 15.26 32.65
N ASP A 212 -17.42 16.45 32.87
CA ASP A 212 -17.79 17.67 32.17
C ASP A 212 -17.01 17.82 30.85
N ALA A 213 -17.53 17.16 29.81
CA ALA A 213 -16.88 17.11 28.51
C ALA A 213 -16.68 18.49 27.86
N SER A 214 -17.67 19.38 27.98
CA SER A 214 -17.60 20.72 27.39
C SER A 214 -16.54 21.57 28.07
N ARG A 215 -16.44 21.48 29.41
CA ARG A 215 -15.39 22.16 30.17
C ARG A 215 -14.01 21.57 29.88
N ALA A 216 -13.89 20.24 29.78
CA ALA A 216 -12.62 19.59 29.43
C ALA A 216 -12.12 20.02 28.04
N GLU A 217 -13.01 20.07 27.03
CA GLU A 217 -12.68 20.56 25.68
C GLU A 217 -12.22 22.02 25.69
N ALA A 218 -12.92 22.89 26.43
CA ALA A 218 -12.59 24.32 26.51
C ALA A 218 -11.23 24.55 27.19
N LEU A 219 -10.95 23.85 28.28
CA LEU A 219 -9.69 23.98 29.02
C LEU A 219 -8.48 23.53 28.20
N VAL A 220 -8.60 22.45 27.40
CA VAL A 220 -7.51 22.02 26.49
C VAL A 220 -7.26 23.03 25.38
N ARG A 221 -8.32 23.69 24.86
CA ARG A 221 -8.17 24.77 23.88
C ARG A 221 -7.47 25.99 24.46
N GLN A 222 -7.84 26.36 25.68
CA GLN A 222 -7.20 27.46 26.41
C GLN A 222 -5.73 27.15 26.69
N HIS A 223 -5.42 25.92 27.10
CA HIS A 223 -4.06 25.48 27.44
C HIS A 223 -3.06 25.63 26.26
N ALA A 224 -3.52 25.41 25.03
CA ALA A 224 -2.70 25.64 23.84
C ALA A 224 -2.27 27.12 23.66
N GLY A 225 -3.03 28.05 24.24
CA GLY A 225 -2.69 29.47 24.26
C GLY A 225 -1.38 29.78 25.01
N LEU A 226 -1.02 28.99 26.03
CA LEU A 226 0.27 29.14 26.73
C LEU A 226 1.45 28.90 25.79
N ALA A 227 1.36 27.88 24.93
CA ALA A 227 2.41 27.56 23.97
C ALA A 227 2.54 28.66 22.90
N ILE A 228 1.41 29.16 22.38
CA ILE A 228 1.39 30.23 21.37
C ILE A 228 1.98 31.53 21.94
N HIS A 229 1.50 31.98 23.11
CA HIS A 229 1.98 33.20 23.75
C HIS A 229 3.44 33.13 24.14
N GLY A 230 3.92 31.95 24.56
CA GLY A 230 5.33 31.73 24.83
C GLY A 230 6.19 31.96 23.59
N ILE A 231 5.80 31.45 22.41
CA ILE A 231 6.57 31.58 21.18
C ILE A 231 6.61 33.04 20.74
N GLU A 232 5.47 33.73 20.81
CA GLU A 232 5.35 35.16 20.49
C GLU A 232 6.29 36.00 21.37
N SER A 233 6.23 35.81 22.70
CA SER A 233 7.07 36.53 23.67
C SER A 233 8.57 36.30 23.43
N ALA A 234 8.94 35.08 23.05
CA ALA A 234 10.31 34.69 22.79
C ALA A 234 10.86 35.29 21.48
N LEU A 235 10.00 35.55 20.48
CA LEU A 235 10.38 36.21 19.21
C LEU A 235 10.44 37.74 19.33
N GLU A 236 9.72 38.34 20.27
CA GLU A 236 9.68 39.80 20.48
C GLU A 236 10.97 40.36 21.12
N GLY A 237 11.82 39.51 21.69
CA GLY A 237 13.19 39.87 22.10
C GLY A 237 13.32 40.51 23.48
N GLN A 238 12.54 40.06 24.46
CA GLN A 238 12.73 40.43 25.87
C GLN A 238 14.09 39.89 26.39
N PRO A 239 14.90 40.66 27.15
CA PRO A 239 16.34 40.41 27.36
C PRO A 239 16.69 39.20 28.26
N HIS A 240 15.69 38.48 28.77
CA HIS A 240 15.87 37.46 29.81
C HIS A 240 15.49 36.04 29.36
N CYS A 241 15.19 35.86 28.07
CA CYS A 241 14.98 34.56 27.43
C CYS A 241 16.31 33.81 27.27
N GLY A 242 16.55 32.77 28.06
CA GLY A 242 17.60 31.78 27.76
C GLY A 242 17.40 31.25 26.34
N ARG A 243 18.46 31.27 25.52
CA ARG A 243 18.45 30.89 24.08
C ARG A 243 17.62 29.62 23.85
N ASN A 244 16.43 29.77 23.27
CA ASN A 244 15.58 28.65 22.87
C ASN A 244 15.91 28.25 21.43
N ILE A 245 16.12 26.94 21.27
CA ILE A 245 16.47 26.20 20.07
C ILE A 245 15.45 26.48 18.93
N ALA A 246 14.15 26.58 19.22
CA ALA A 246 13.10 26.80 18.20
C ALA A 246 13.11 28.20 17.53
N LEU A 247 13.76 29.20 18.13
CA LEU A 247 13.66 30.61 17.68
C LEU A 247 14.58 30.95 16.51
N GLU A 248 15.64 30.18 16.26
CA GLU A 248 16.61 30.45 15.19
C GLU A 248 16.05 30.17 13.77
N LEU A 249 14.92 29.46 13.67
CA LEU A 249 14.28 29.08 12.41
C LEU A 249 13.23 30.09 11.90
N VAL A 250 12.88 31.11 12.69
CA VAL A 250 11.79 32.07 12.43
C VAL A 250 12.35 33.46 12.12
N SER A 251 11.95 34.08 10.99
CA SER A 251 12.37 35.46 10.61
C SER A 251 11.26 36.49 10.77
N LYS A 252 11.62 37.74 11.11
CA LYS A 252 10.69 38.88 11.34
C LYS A 252 10.13 39.56 10.06
N LYS A 253 10.28 39.03 8.85
CA LYS A 253 9.75 39.70 7.64
C LYS A 253 8.94 38.77 6.71
N PRO A 254 7.71 39.15 6.32
CA PRO A 254 6.93 38.40 5.34
C PRO A 254 7.45 38.71 3.91
N ALA A 255 7.67 37.67 3.11
CA ALA A 255 7.95 37.80 1.68
C ALA A 255 6.63 37.75 0.89
N GLN A 256 6.38 38.76 0.06
CA GLN A 256 5.19 38.92 -0.76
C GLN A 256 5.07 37.80 -1.81
N LEU A 257 3.95 37.07 -1.78
CA LEU A 257 3.51 36.18 -2.84
C LEU A 257 2.62 36.96 -3.81
N THR A 258 3.12 37.24 -5.01
CA THR A 258 2.32 37.82 -6.10
C THR A 258 1.40 36.75 -6.70
N ALA A 259 0.10 36.92 -6.52
CA ALA A 259 -0.93 36.05 -7.11
C ALA A 259 -1.16 36.40 -8.58
N SER A 260 -1.03 35.41 -9.47
CA SER A 260 -1.47 35.51 -10.87
C SER A 260 -2.78 34.74 -11.07
N ARG A 261 -3.81 35.43 -11.54
CA ARG A 261 -5.16 34.93 -11.88
C ARG A 261 -5.15 33.97 -13.09
N PRO A 262 -6.20 33.14 -13.28
CA PRO A 262 -6.22 32.08 -14.28
C PRO A 262 -6.51 32.64 -15.68
N SER A 263 -5.65 32.38 -16.66
CA SER A 263 -5.95 32.66 -18.07
C SER A 263 -6.43 31.40 -18.79
N ARG A 264 -7.51 31.57 -19.56
CA ARG A 264 -8.11 30.63 -20.52
C ARG A 264 -7.09 29.76 -21.29
N LEU A 265 -7.43 28.47 -21.42
CA LEU A 265 -6.77 27.47 -22.27
C LEU A 265 -6.68 27.91 -23.74
N PRO A 266 -5.51 27.82 -24.39
CA PRO A 266 -5.40 27.59 -25.82
C PRO A 266 -5.17 26.09 -26.12
N LYS A 267 -5.58 25.71 -27.34
CA LYS A 267 -5.60 24.34 -27.88
C LYS A 267 -4.20 23.71 -28.01
N LYS A 268 -4.19 22.37 -27.95
CA LYS A 268 -3.08 21.41 -28.15
C LYS A 268 -2.08 21.81 -29.24
N GLU A 269 -0.86 22.10 -28.81
CA GLU A 269 0.38 21.71 -29.48
C GLU A 269 1.26 20.99 -28.43
N GLU A 270 1.70 19.77 -28.73
CA GLU A 270 2.53 18.95 -27.85
C GLU A 270 3.92 19.58 -27.69
N SER A 271 4.18 20.21 -26.55
CA SER A 271 5.50 20.78 -26.26
C SER A 271 6.58 19.69 -26.14
N ALA A 272 7.82 20.00 -26.52
CA ALA A 272 8.99 19.11 -26.40
C ALA A 272 9.24 18.57 -24.97
N ALA A 273 8.76 19.29 -23.94
CA ALA A 273 8.81 18.85 -22.55
C ALA A 273 7.82 17.69 -22.26
N GLY A 274 6.66 17.67 -22.92
CA GLY A 274 5.68 16.60 -22.83
C GLY A 274 6.18 15.29 -23.45
N ALA A 275 6.81 15.38 -24.64
CA ALA A 275 7.41 14.23 -25.31
C ALA A 275 8.56 13.60 -24.49
N THR A 276 9.39 14.43 -23.86
CA THR A 276 10.46 13.95 -22.96
C THR A 276 9.89 13.24 -21.73
N SER A 277 8.83 13.80 -21.14
CA SER A 277 8.17 13.19 -19.99
C SER A 277 7.52 11.84 -20.31
N ALA A 278 6.90 11.68 -21.48
CA ALA A 278 6.30 10.41 -21.89
C ALA A 278 7.37 9.32 -22.05
N ARG A 279 8.49 9.64 -22.72
CA ARG A 279 9.63 8.72 -22.90
C ARG A 279 10.20 8.23 -21.58
N ILE A 280 10.25 9.09 -20.56
CA ILE A 280 10.73 8.70 -19.22
C ILE A 280 9.80 7.67 -18.58
N LEU A 281 8.48 7.86 -18.68
CA LEU A 281 7.50 6.93 -18.11
C LEU A 281 7.53 5.58 -18.83
N ASP A 282 7.71 5.56 -20.15
CA ASP A 282 7.85 4.32 -20.93
C ASP A 282 9.11 3.54 -20.53
N ALA A 283 10.26 4.23 -20.46
CA ALA A 283 11.51 3.60 -20.06
C ALA A 283 11.47 3.10 -18.60
N ALA A 284 10.77 3.80 -17.72
CA ALA A 284 10.55 3.38 -16.34
C ALA A 284 9.63 2.16 -16.25
N ALA A 285 8.53 2.15 -17.00
CA ALA A 285 7.62 1.00 -17.07
C ALA A 285 8.33 -0.26 -17.58
N ASP A 286 9.15 -0.13 -18.62
CA ASP A 286 10.02 -1.20 -19.12
C ASP A 286 10.95 -1.74 -18.03
N LEU A 287 11.69 -0.85 -17.38
CA LEU A 287 12.66 -1.23 -16.35
C LEU A 287 11.97 -1.93 -15.16
N PHE A 288 10.80 -1.46 -14.76
CA PHE A 288 9.98 -2.07 -13.71
C PHE A 288 9.45 -3.44 -14.12
N CYS A 289 9.02 -3.62 -15.37
CA CYS A 289 8.58 -4.93 -15.87
C CYS A 289 9.74 -5.94 -15.90
N GLU A 290 10.94 -5.50 -16.31
CA GLU A 290 12.12 -6.35 -16.45
C GLU A 290 12.71 -6.77 -15.09
N LYS A 291 12.92 -5.82 -14.18
CA LYS A 291 13.63 -6.05 -12.92
C LYS A 291 12.74 -6.08 -11.68
N GLY A 292 11.51 -5.58 -11.78
CA GLY A 292 10.69 -5.25 -10.62
C GLY A 292 11.08 -3.90 -10.00
N PHE A 293 10.13 -3.32 -9.25
CA PHE A 293 10.31 -1.98 -8.70
C PHE A 293 11.49 -1.87 -7.74
N TYR A 294 11.66 -2.84 -6.83
CA TYR A 294 12.68 -2.77 -5.78
C TYR A 294 14.10 -2.89 -6.36
N ALA A 295 14.30 -3.71 -7.38
CA ALA A 295 15.58 -3.90 -8.06
C ALA A 295 15.94 -2.75 -9.00
N ALA A 296 14.96 -2.11 -9.63
CA ALA A 296 15.19 -1.02 -10.57
C ALA A 296 15.84 0.21 -9.92
N THR A 297 16.80 0.83 -10.59
CA THR A 297 17.48 2.05 -10.12
C THR A 297 17.30 3.24 -11.08
N THR A 298 17.30 4.46 -10.53
CA THR A 298 17.23 5.68 -11.36
C THR A 298 18.47 5.87 -12.22
N ARG A 299 19.61 5.26 -11.86
CA ARG A 299 20.83 5.25 -12.66
C ARG A 299 20.65 4.44 -13.94
N GLU A 300 20.13 3.22 -13.82
CA GLU A 300 19.84 2.37 -14.99
C GLU A 300 18.80 3.01 -15.90
N LEU A 301 17.78 3.65 -15.32
CA LEU A 301 16.80 4.41 -16.10
C LEU A 301 17.46 5.54 -16.90
N ALA A 302 18.34 6.32 -16.27
CA ALA A 302 19.09 7.37 -16.96
C ALA A 302 19.99 6.82 -18.07
N THR A 303 20.67 5.69 -17.81
CA THR A 303 21.47 4.97 -18.83
C THR A 303 20.60 4.53 -20.01
N ARG A 304 19.41 3.95 -19.75
CA ARG A 304 18.48 3.49 -20.80
C ARG A 304 17.95 4.64 -21.65
N LEU A 305 17.75 5.81 -21.04
CA LEU A 305 17.33 7.03 -21.72
C LEU A 305 18.48 7.75 -22.44
N ASN A 306 19.73 7.29 -22.28
CA ASN A 306 20.94 7.96 -22.74
C ASN A 306 21.04 9.42 -22.26
N ILE A 307 20.71 9.65 -20.99
CA ILE A 307 20.81 10.96 -20.33
C ILE A 307 21.67 10.86 -19.07
N GLN A 308 22.19 12.00 -18.61
CA GLN A 308 22.84 12.07 -17.31
C GLN A 308 21.81 11.80 -16.20
N GLN A 309 22.20 11.05 -15.17
CA GLN A 309 21.31 10.78 -14.02
C GLN A 309 20.84 12.07 -13.35
N ALA A 310 21.69 13.11 -13.31
CA ALA A 310 21.32 14.43 -12.84
C ALA A 310 20.17 15.06 -13.65
N SER A 311 20.15 14.85 -14.98
CA SER A 311 19.10 15.38 -15.86
C SER A 311 17.75 14.71 -15.61
N LEU A 312 17.72 13.43 -15.21
CA LEU A 312 16.50 12.73 -14.85
C LEU A 312 15.81 13.38 -13.63
N TYR A 313 16.59 13.90 -12.68
CA TYR A 313 16.05 14.54 -11.46
C TYR A 313 15.34 15.87 -11.73
N HIS A 314 15.52 16.50 -12.90
CA HIS A 314 14.70 17.64 -13.30
C HIS A 314 13.27 17.26 -13.67
N HIS A 315 13.02 15.99 -13.99
CA HIS A 315 11.73 15.50 -14.44
C HIS A 315 11.00 14.65 -13.40
N VAL A 316 11.74 14.04 -12.46
CA VAL A 316 11.17 13.21 -11.41
C VAL A 316 12.06 13.17 -10.17
N SER A 317 11.46 13.23 -8.98
CA SER A 317 12.22 13.25 -7.72
C SER A 317 12.79 11.87 -7.36
N ASN A 318 12.05 10.80 -7.62
CA ASN A 318 12.44 9.44 -7.29
C ASN A 318 11.68 8.38 -8.12
N LYS A 319 12.07 7.11 -8.00
CA LYS A 319 11.44 6.02 -8.75
C LYS A 319 10.00 5.69 -8.31
N GLU A 320 9.63 5.96 -7.05
CA GLU A 320 8.26 5.78 -6.56
C GLU A 320 7.31 6.80 -7.22
N GLU A 321 7.75 8.05 -7.39
CA GLU A 321 7.00 9.06 -8.14
C GLU A 321 6.79 8.65 -9.60
N LEU A 322 7.80 8.03 -10.24
CA LEU A 322 7.61 7.46 -11.59
C LEU A 322 6.52 6.39 -11.61
N LEU A 323 6.54 5.46 -10.66
CA LEU A 323 5.52 4.42 -10.56
C LEU A 323 4.13 5.02 -10.30
N HIS A 324 4.02 6.01 -9.40
CA HIS A 324 2.77 6.73 -9.14
C HIS A 324 2.23 7.40 -10.39
N ARG A 325 3.09 8.09 -11.16
CA ARG A 325 2.69 8.74 -12.41
C ARG A 325 2.25 7.74 -13.47
N ILE A 326 2.94 6.61 -13.61
CA ILE A 326 2.52 5.51 -14.50
C ILE A 326 1.15 4.99 -14.08
N CYS A 327 0.95 4.68 -12.79
CA CYS A 327 -0.33 4.23 -12.25
C CYS A 327 -1.45 5.23 -12.51
N ARG A 328 -1.21 6.51 -12.25
CA ARG A 328 -2.20 7.56 -12.45
C ARG A 328 -2.57 7.69 -13.92
N GLN A 329 -1.59 7.76 -14.81
CA GLN A 329 -1.81 7.86 -16.26
C GLN A 329 -2.62 6.68 -16.80
N VAL A 330 -2.27 5.45 -16.43
CA VAL A 330 -3.02 4.26 -16.88
C VAL A 330 -4.45 4.26 -16.32
N MET A 331 -4.64 4.62 -15.05
CA MET A 331 -5.98 4.73 -14.47
C MET A 331 -6.82 5.84 -15.11
N ASP A 332 -6.20 6.96 -15.48
CA ASP A 332 -6.84 8.02 -16.27
C ASP A 332 -7.29 7.50 -17.63
N CYS A 333 -6.44 6.72 -18.34
CA CYS A 333 -6.83 6.10 -19.61
C CYS A 333 -8.05 5.18 -19.46
N PHE A 334 -8.14 4.41 -18.37
CA PHE A 334 -9.30 3.56 -18.11
C PHE A 334 -10.59 4.34 -17.80
N LEU A 335 -10.48 5.53 -17.20
CA LEU A 335 -11.63 6.31 -16.72
C LEU A 335 -12.14 7.35 -17.72
N THR A 336 -11.26 7.88 -18.59
CA THR A 336 -11.57 9.07 -19.41
C THR A 336 -12.78 8.87 -20.33
N ASP A 337 -12.78 7.80 -21.13
CA ASP A 337 -13.81 7.60 -22.16
C ASP A 337 -14.85 6.53 -21.77
N LEU A 338 -14.56 5.73 -20.75
CA LEU A 338 -15.36 4.56 -20.41
C LEU A 338 -16.83 4.89 -20.11
N PRO A 339 -17.19 5.92 -19.31
CA PRO A 339 -18.60 6.25 -19.08
C PRO A 339 -19.37 6.56 -20.37
N ALA A 340 -18.77 7.29 -21.30
CA ALA A 340 -19.38 7.60 -22.60
C ALA A 340 -19.53 6.35 -23.46
N THR A 341 -18.50 5.49 -23.49
CA THR A 341 -18.53 4.21 -24.21
C THR A 341 -19.62 3.27 -23.68
N LEU A 342 -19.82 3.20 -22.36
CA LEU A 342 -20.91 2.40 -21.78
C LEU A 342 -22.29 2.96 -22.15
N ASN A 343 -22.47 4.28 -22.10
CA ASN A 343 -23.76 4.91 -22.42
C ASN A 343 -24.19 4.77 -23.88
N GLN A 344 -23.26 4.49 -24.81
CA GLN A 344 -23.58 4.25 -26.22
C GLN A 344 -24.21 2.88 -26.47
N ALA A 345 -24.03 1.91 -25.57
CA ALA A 345 -24.58 0.58 -25.75
C ALA A 345 -25.97 0.45 -25.10
N GLU A 346 -26.96 0.06 -25.92
CA GLU A 346 -28.37 -0.02 -25.50
C GLU A 346 -28.64 -1.22 -24.59
N THR A 347 -27.95 -2.35 -24.80
CA THR A 347 -28.17 -3.61 -24.07
C THR A 347 -27.15 -3.83 -22.96
N ALA A 348 -27.53 -4.56 -21.91
CA ALA A 348 -26.61 -4.98 -20.85
C ALA A 348 -25.40 -5.76 -21.39
N ARG A 349 -25.64 -6.62 -22.39
CA ARG A 349 -24.57 -7.32 -23.12
C ARG A 349 -23.62 -6.35 -23.81
N GLY A 350 -24.18 -5.39 -24.55
CA GLY A 350 -23.41 -4.37 -25.24
C GLY A 350 -22.55 -3.57 -24.28
N ARG A 351 -23.08 -3.17 -23.11
CA ARG A 351 -22.33 -2.41 -22.09
C ARG A 351 -21.18 -3.20 -21.49
N ILE A 352 -21.42 -4.48 -21.15
CA ILE A 352 -20.36 -5.35 -20.62
C ILE A 352 -19.28 -5.65 -21.68
N SER A 353 -19.67 -5.87 -22.95
CA SER A 353 -18.72 -6.00 -24.05
C SER A 353 -17.93 -4.72 -24.29
N ALA A 354 -18.58 -3.55 -24.25
CA ALA A 354 -17.92 -2.26 -24.40
C ALA A 354 -16.91 -1.99 -23.27
N PHE A 355 -17.20 -2.45 -22.04
CA PHE A 355 -16.23 -2.42 -20.94
C PHE A 355 -14.99 -3.28 -21.23
N ILE A 356 -15.19 -4.51 -21.71
CA ILE A 356 -14.11 -5.44 -22.08
C ILE A 356 -13.26 -4.85 -23.20
N ASP A 357 -13.90 -4.32 -24.23
CA ASP A 357 -13.25 -3.69 -25.39
C ASP A 357 -12.41 -2.48 -24.95
N ALA A 358 -13.00 -1.57 -24.17
CA ALA A 358 -12.30 -0.40 -23.66
C ALA A 358 -11.10 -0.78 -22.78
N HIS A 359 -11.25 -1.81 -21.94
CA HIS A 359 -10.16 -2.29 -21.09
C HIS A 359 -9.00 -2.81 -21.95
N LEU A 360 -9.28 -3.71 -22.90
CA LEU A 360 -8.24 -4.30 -23.75
C LEU A 360 -7.56 -3.26 -24.67
N GLN A 361 -8.29 -2.25 -25.14
CA GLN A 361 -7.72 -1.15 -25.91
C GLN A 361 -6.71 -0.32 -25.10
N VAL A 362 -6.99 -0.05 -23.82
CA VAL A 362 -6.02 0.65 -22.94
C VAL A 362 -4.76 -0.19 -22.77
N MET A 363 -4.89 -1.50 -22.62
CA MET A 363 -3.77 -2.42 -22.52
C MET A 363 -2.93 -2.46 -23.80
N GLU A 364 -3.58 -2.53 -24.95
CA GLU A 364 -2.91 -2.56 -26.26
C GLU A 364 -2.14 -1.26 -26.53
N ARG A 365 -2.71 -0.11 -26.16
CA ARG A 365 -2.06 1.20 -26.31
C ARG A 365 -0.90 1.40 -25.33
N ASN A 366 -0.98 0.79 -24.14
CA ASN A 366 -0.02 1.02 -23.05
C ASN A 366 0.46 -0.31 -22.41
N PRO A 367 1.05 -1.26 -23.15
CA PRO A 367 1.23 -2.63 -22.69
C PRO A 367 2.18 -2.73 -21.49
N ARG A 368 3.33 -2.05 -21.57
CA ARG A 368 4.35 -2.05 -20.52
C ARG A 368 3.93 -1.29 -19.29
N GLN A 369 3.30 -0.13 -19.47
CA GLN A 369 2.75 0.67 -18.38
C GLN A 369 1.64 -0.11 -17.65
N THR A 370 0.70 -0.72 -18.37
CA THR A 370 -0.36 -1.54 -17.78
C THR A 370 0.21 -2.74 -17.02
N LEU A 371 1.21 -3.43 -17.59
CA LEU A 371 1.87 -4.54 -16.90
C LEU A 371 2.56 -4.07 -15.61
N ALA A 372 3.25 -2.93 -15.64
CA ALA A 372 3.87 -2.33 -14.46
C ALA A 372 2.83 -1.97 -13.39
N VAL A 373 1.67 -1.42 -13.76
CA VAL A 373 0.57 -1.18 -12.80
C VAL A 373 0.09 -2.49 -12.19
N VAL A 374 -0.12 -3.53 -12.99
CA VAL A 374 -0.62 -4.82 -12.49
C VAL A 374 0.38 -5.50 -11.54
N THR A 375 1.69 -5.33 -11.77
CA THR A 375 2.75 -6.07 -11.07
C THR A 375 3.35 -5.30 -9.90
N GLU A 376 3.51 -3.98 -10.04
CA GLU A 376 4.27 -3.16 -9.10
C GLU A 376 3.42 -2.25 -8.21
N PHE A 377 2.10 -2.21 -8.39
CA PHE A 377 1.18 -1.34 -7.62
C PHE A 377 1.39 -1.38 -6.09
N ARG A 378 1.83 -2.52 -5.55
CA ARG A 378 2.11 -2.72 -4.12
C ARG A 378 3.31 -1.93 -3.61
N ALA A 379 4.17 -1.44 -4.50
CA ALA A 379 5.38 -0.71 -4.14
C ALA A 379 5.16 0.81 -3.97
N LEU A 380 3.94 1.28 -4.24
CA LEU A 380 3.56 2.67 -3.96
C LEU A 380 3.63 2.97 -2.46
N SER A 381 4.00 4.21 -2.15
CA SER A 381 3.85 4.77 -0.82
C SER A 381 2.38 4.72 -0.37
N ARG A 382 2.14 4.71 0.95
CA ARG A 382 0.77 4.62 1.48
C ARG A 382 -0.16 5.73 0.95
N LEU A 383 0.38 6.93 0.70
CA LEU A 383 -0.38 8.06 0.19
C LEU A 383 -0.75 7.86 -1.28
N HIS A 384 0.22 7.59 -2.15
CA HIS A 384 -0.03 7.33 -3.57
C HIS A 384 -0.87 6.07 -3.78
N PHE A 385 -0.65 5.02 -2.98
CA PHE A 385 -1.46 3.81 -2.98
C PHE A 385 -2.93 4.13 -2.70
N ALA A 386 -3.23 4.99 -1.71
CA ALA A 386 -4.59 5.37 -1.37
C ALA A 386 -5.28 6.15 -2.51
N GLU A 387 -4.57 7.10 -3.13
CA GLU A 387 -5.06 7.85 -4.29
C GLU A 387 -5.43 6.93 -5.47
N ILE A 388 -4.49 6.08 -5.89
CA ILE A 388 -4.71 5.17 -7.02
C ILE A 388 -5.78 4.11 -6.67
N SER A 389 -5.86 3.68 -5.41
CA SER A 389 -6.93 2.79 -4.95
C SER A 389 -8.31 3.42 -5.10
N GLU A 390 -8.46 4.72 -4.86
CA GLU A 390 -9.75 5.41 -5.04
C GLU A 390 -10.15 5.48 -6.52
N ARG A 391 -9.19 5.71 -7.40
CA ARG A 391 -9.41 5.64 -8.86
C ARG A 391 -9.78 4.24 -9.32
N TYR A 392 -9.13 3.21 -8.77
CA TYR A 392 -9.51 1.83 -9.05
C TYR A 392 -10.93 1.51 -8.56
N LYS A 393 -11.33 2.05 -7.39
CA LYS A 393 -12.71 1.94 -6.90
C LYS A 393 -13.69 2.59 -7.86
N GLU A 394 -13.41 3.79 -8.36
CA GLU A 394 -14.22 4.45 -9.37
C GLU A 394 -14.38 3.60 -10.63
N TYR A 395 -13.28 3.09 -11.17
CA TYR A 395 -13.28 2.20 -12.32
C TYR A 395 -14.13 0.93 -12.09
N SER A 396 -13.96 0.29 -10.92
CA SER A 396 -14.72 -0.91 -10.56
C SER A 396 -16.21 -0.65 -10.31
N ARG A 397 -16.57 0.55 -9.83
CA ARG A 397 -17.96 0.97 -9.59
C ARG A 397 -18.77 1.05 -10.88
N LEU A 398 -18.14 1.44 -12.00
CA LEU A 398 -18.79 1.45 -13.32
C LEU A 398 -19.21 0.03 -13.72
N LEU A 399 -18.31 -0.95 -13.60
CA LEU A 399 -18.64 -2.35 -13.89
C LEU A 399 -19.65 -2.94 -12.89
N ASP A 400 -19.49 -2.65 -11.60
CA ASP A 400 -20.46 -3.10 -10.58
C ASP A 400 -21.87 -2.58 -10.88
N SER A 401 -22.01 -1.33 -11.35
CA SER A 401 -23.30 -0.77 -11.76
C SER A 401 -23.95 -1.60 -12.87
N GLU A 402 -23.20 -1.91 -13.93
CA GLU A 402 -23.71 -2.69 -15.06
C GLU A 402 -24.08 -4.12 -14.68
N LEU A 403 -23.22 -4.80 -13.90
CA LEU A 403 -23.47 -6.16 -13.44
C LEU A 403 -24.70 -6.23 -12.52
N ASN A 404 -24.81 -5.30 -11.56
CA ASN A 404 -25.96 -5.24 -10.65
C ASN A 404 -27.26 -4.91 -11.39
N ALA A 405 -27.23 -3.99 -12.36
CA ALA A 405 -28.40 -3.68 -13.18
C ALA A 405 -28.86 -4.89 -13.98
N ALA A 406 -27.93 -5.62 -14.59
CA ALA A 406 -28.24 -6.82 -15.36
C ALA A 406 -28.74 -7.99 -14.48
N GLN A 407 -28.24 -8.13 -13.25
CA GLN A 407 -28.79 -9.09 -12.27
C GLN A 407 -30.21 -8.72 -11.81
N LYS A 408 -30.49 -7.43 -11.56
CA LYS A 408 -31.84 -6.95 -11.19
C LYS A 408 -32.88 -7.24 -12.27
N LEU A 409 -32.47 -7.20 -13.54
CA LEU A 409 -33.31 -7.52 -14.69
C LEU A 409 -33.41 -9.03 -14.97
N GLY A 410 -32.75 -9.89 -14.18
CA GLY A 410 -32.71 -11.34 -14.41
C GLY A 410 -31.93 -11.75 -15.68
N ILE A 411 -31.15 -10.84 -16.28
CA ILE A 411 -30.33 -11.12 -17.46
C ILE A 411 -29.09 -11.93 -17.06
N LEU A 412 -28.47 -11.54 -15.95
CA LEU A 412 -27.36 -12.28 -15.36
C LEU A 412 -27.85 -13.14 -14.21
N ARG A 413 -27.17 -14.27 -14.03
CA ARG A 413 -27.39 -15.20 -12.93
C ARG A 413 -27.29 -14.49 -11.58
N THR A 414 -28.13 -14.86 -10.62
CA THR A 414 -28.18 -14.23 -9.28
C THR A 414 -27.62 -15.12 -8.18
N ASP A 415 -27.31 -16.39 -8.47
CA ASP A 415 -26.67 -17.33 -7.55
C ASP A 415 -25.20 -17.01 -7.27
N ILE A 416 -24.58 -16.14 -8.07
CA ILE A 416 -23.22 -15.61 -7.83
C ILE A 416 -23.33 -14.11 -7.60
N ALA A 417 -22.84 -13.62 -6.46
CA ALA A 417 -22.82 -12.18 -6.18
C ALA A 417 -22.00 -11.42 -7.24
N SER A 418 -22.51 -10.26 -7.68
CA SER A 418 -21.89 -9.43 -8.73
C SER A 418 -20.40 -9.14 -8.51
N LYS A 419 -19.96 -8.95 -7.27
CA LYS A 419 -18.55 -8.74 -6.94
C LYS A 419 -17.65 -9.91 -7.37
N TYR A 420 -18.12 -11.17 -7.30
CA TYR A 420 -17.33 -12.33 -7.72
C TYR A 420 -17.34 -12.47 -9.24
N ILE A 421 -18.44 -12.09 -9.90
CA ILE A 421 -18.50 -11.96 -11.36
C ILE A 421 -17.50 -10.88 -11.85
N ARG A 422 -17.47 -9.71 -11.19
CA ARG A 422 -16.49 -8.65 -11.46
C ARG A 422 -15.06 -9.13 -11.27
N LEU A 423 -14.77 -9.79 -10.14
CA LEU A 423 -13.42 -10.30 -9.85
C LEU A 423 -12.98 -11.35 -10.87
N ALA A 424 -13.87 -12.24 -11.30
CA ALA A 424 -13.58 -13.20 -12.37
C ALA A 424 -13.18 -12.48 -13.67
N LEU A 425 -13.95 -11.47 -14.09
CA LEU A 425 -13.64 -10.70 -15.30
C LEU A 425 -12.30 -9.96 -15.19
N LEU A 426 -12.10 -9.22 -14.09
CA LEU A 426 -10.90 -8.41 -13.90
C LEU A 426 -9.64 -9.27 -13.68
N ASN A 427 -9.76 -10.48 -13.11
CA ASN A 427 -8.64 -11.41 -13.02
C ASN A 427 -8.12 -11.79 -14.41
N THR A 428 -9.03 -12.25 -15.28
CA THR A 428 -8.71 -12.64 -16.67
C THR A 428 -8.16 -11.46 -17.47
N LEU A 429 -8.85 -10.31 -17.43
CA LEU A 429 -8.45 -9.10 -18.14
C LEU A 429 -7.06 -8.63 -17.74
N ASN A 430 -6.80 -8.48 -16.45
CA ASN A 430 -5.53 -7.97 -15.97
C ASN A 430 -4.36 -8.99 -16.07
N TRP A 431 -4.63 -10.23 -16.49
CA TRP A 431 -3.58 -11.19 -16.83
C TRP A 431 -3.05 -11.00 -18.25
N THR A 432 -3.89 -10.47 -19.14
CA THR A 432 -3.64 -10.29 -20.59
C THR A 432 -2.30 -9.62 -20.93
N PRO A 433 -1.83 -8.56 -20.24
CA PRO A 433 -0.56 -7.89 -20.58
C PRO A 433 0.68 -8.78 -20.46
N ARG A 434 0.59 -9.94 -19.79
CA ARG A 434 1.71 -10.87 -19.64
C ARG A 434 2.03 -11.65 -20.92
N TRP A 435 1.09 -11.70 -21.86
CA TRP A 435 1.19 -12.62 -22.99
C TRP A 435 0.61 -12.11 -24.30
N PHE A 436 -0.30 -11.14 -24.27
CA PHE A 436 -0.87 -10.56 -25.48
C PHE A 436 0.13 -9.60 -26.12
N HIS A 437 0.29 -9.73 -27.44
CA HIS A 437 1.09 -8.84 -28.27
C HIS A 437 0.31 -8.52 -29.54
N SER A 438 0.20 -7.25 -29.89
CA SER A 438 -0.54 -6.78 -31.08
C SER A 438 0.06 -7.24 -32.40
N SER A 439 1.36 -7.58 -32.43
CA SER A 439 2.04 -8.22 -33.56
C SER A 439 1.79 -9.73 -33.65
N GLY A 440 1.08 -10.31 -32.68
CA GLY A 440 0.74 -11.72 -32.65
C GLY A 440 -0.38 -12.10 -33.63
N PRO A 441 -0.76 -13.39 -33.66
CA PRO A 441 -1.77 -13.91 -34.58
C PRO A 441 -3.23 -13.52 -34.21
N LEU A 442 -3.43 -12.84 -33.08
CA LEU A 442 -4.76 -12.47 -32.59
C LEU A 442 -4.82 -10.94 -32.47
N SER A 443 -5.79 -10.31 -33.13
CA SER A 443 -6.01 -8.87 -32.95
C SER A 443 -6.66 -8.59 -31.59
N CYS A 444 -6.54 -7.36 -31.09
CA CYS A 444 -7.23 -6.92 -29.87
C CYS A 444 -8.76 -7.07 -29.99
N LYS A 445 -9.32 -6.87 -31.19
CA LYS A 445 -10.73 -7.07 -31.49
C LYS A 445 -11.14 -8.55 -31.39
N ASP A 446 -10.32 -9.46 -31.93
CA ASP A 446 -10.61 -10.90 -31.82
C ASP A 446 -10.54 -11.35 -30.36
N LEU A 447 -9.56 -10.83 -29.61
CA LEU A 447 -9.42 -11.11 -28.19
C LEU A 447 -10.62 -10.61 -27.38
N SER A 448 -11.11 -9.40 -27.65
CA SER A 448 -12.26 -8.85 -26.94
C SER A 448 -13.55 -9.61 -27.28
N SER A 449 -13.71 -10.08 -28.51
CA SER A 449 -14.79 -10.98 -28.92
C SER A 449 -14.74 -12.31 -28.16
N ILE A 450 -13.56 -12.92 -28.05
CA ILE A 450 -13.34 -14.15 -27.26
C ILE A 450 -13.71 -13.91 -25.79
N TYR A 451 -13.19 -12.85 -25.17
CA TYR A 451 -13.42 -12.54 -23.76
C TYR A 451 -14.89 -12.24 -23.49
N SER A 452 -15.51 -11.39 -24.31
CA SER A 452 -16.93 -11.07 -24.23
C SER A 452 -17.79 -12.32 -24.33
N ARG A 453 -17.45 -13.23 -25.25
CA ARG A 453 -18.23 -14.45 -25.48
C ARG A 453 -18.12 -15.42 -24.31
N ILE A 454 -16.90 -15.79 -23.90
CA ILE A 454 -16.67 -16.69 -22.76
C ILE A 454 -17.29 -16.12 -21.49
N PHE A 455 -17.04 -14.85 -21.19
CA PHE A 455 -17.55 -14.23 -19.98
C PHE A 455 -19.08 -14.16 -19.99
N TRP A 456 -19.69 -13.65 -21.07
CA TRP A 456 -21.14 -13.54 -21.18
C TRP A 456 -21.85 -14.88 -21.03
N GLU A 457 -21.37 -15.90 -21.76
CA GLU A 457 -21.93 -17.25 -21.69
C GLU A 457 -21.78 -17.88 -20.30
N GLY A 458 -20.72 -17.54 -19.56
CA GLY A 458 -20.48 -17.99 -18.19
C GLY A 458 -21.37 -17.33 -17.12
N VAL A 459 -21.96 -16.16 -17.40
CA VAL A 459 -22.65 -15.34 -16.37
C VAL A 459 -24.11 -14.99 -16.68
N ILE A 460 -24.59 -15.22 -17.91
CA ILE A 460 -26.01 -15.06 -18.26
C ILE A 460 -26.91 -15.97 -17.39
N SER A 461 -28.16 -15.60 -17.11
CA SER A 461 -29.03 -16.40 -16.23
C SER A 461 -29.33 -17.79 -16.82
N PRO A 462 -29.28 -18.89 -16.04
CA PRO A 462 -29.55 -20.25 -16.53
C PRO A 462 -30.91 -20.42 -17.23
N GLU A 463 -31.93 -19.67 -16.83
CA GLU A 463 -33.27 -19.70 -17.43
C GLU A 463 -33.28 -19.13 -18.85
N LEU A 464 -32.33 -18.25 -19.16
CA LEU A 464 -32.09 -17.71 -20.49
C LEU A 464 -31.06 -18.58 -21.26
N ARG A 465 -30.65 -19.72 -20.70
CA ARG A 465 -29.69 -20.64 -21.30
C ARG A 465 -30.35 -21.92 -21.76
N GLU A 466 -30.03 -22.30 -22.99
CA GLU A 466 -30.16 -23.67 -23.48
C GLU A 466 -28.91 -24.46 -23.07
N ILE A 467 -28.80 -24.90 -21.80
CA ILE A 467 -27.62 -25.65 -21.30
C ILE A 467 -28.01 -26.96 -20.60
N SER A 468 -27.21 -28.01 -20.87
CA SER A 468 -27.11 -29.21 -20.03
C SER A 468 -26.36 -28.87 -18.74
N SER A 469 -27.03 -28.95 -17.58
CA SER A 469 -26.45 -28.60 -16.28
C SER A 469 -25.10 -29.29 -16.06
N LEU A 470 -24.10 -28.55 -15.55
CA LEU A 470 -22.87 -29.16 -15.04
C LEU A 470 -23.23 -30.32 -14.10
N PRO A 471 -22.65 -31.52 -14.26
CA PRO A 471 -22.90 -32.60 -13.34
C PRO A 471 -22.58 -32.13 -11.91
N PRO A 472 -23.39 -32.52 -10.91
CA PRO A 472 -23.12 -32.18 -9.53
C PRO A 472 -21.72 -32.67 -9.18
N LEU A 473 -20.97 -31.79 -8.52
CA LEU A 473 -19.61 -32.07 -8.14
C LEU A 473 -19.54 -33.39 -7.38
N PRO A 474 -18.64 -34.32 -7.74
CA PRO A 474 -18.26 -35.34 -6.78
C PRO A 474 -17.69 -34.60 -5.57
N VAL A 475 -18.39 -34.70 -4.44
CA VAL A 475 -17.91 -34.15 -3.17
C VAL A 475 -16.62 -34.91 -2.89
N SER A 476 -15.47 -34.25 -3.09
CA SER A 476 -14.20 -34.82 -2.71
C SER A 476 -14.19 -34.92 -1.18
N THR A 477 -14.55 -36.08 -0.66
CA THR A 477 -14.37 -36.46 0.74
C THR A 477 -12.91 -36.81 1.04
N SER A 478 -11.97 -36.34 0.21
CA SER A 478 -10.55 -36.42 0.47
C SER A 478 -10.17 -35.51 1.65
N ARG A 479 -10.47 -35.98 2.86
CA ARG A 479 -9.56 -35.80 3.99
C ARG A 479 -8.33 -36.66 3.68
N GLN A 480 -7.47 -36.27 2.74
CA GLN A 480 -6.18 -36.93 2.56
C GLN A 480 -5.03 -36.08 3.10
N ARG A 481 -4.25 -36.79 3.92
CA ARG A 481 -2.99 -36.39 4.51
C ARG A 481 -2.09 -35.78 3.46
N SER A 482 -1.86 -34.47 3.54
CA SER A 482 -0.72 -33.86 2.87
C SER A 482 0.57 -34.54 3.35
N ARG A 483 1.30 -35.16 2.43
CA ARG A 483 2.72 -35.49 2.63
C ARG A 483 3.43 -34.18 2.88
N ALA A 484 3.72 -33.91 4.14
CA ALA A 484 4.33 -32.68 4.59
C ALA A 484 5.76 -32.54 4.06
N LEU A 485 5.92 -31.94 2.88
CA LEU A 485 7.18 -31.33 2.42
C LEU A 485 7.63 -30.15 3.34
N HIS A 486 6.86 -29.85 4.40
CA HIS A 486 7.09 -28.76 5.34
C HIS A 486 7.12 -29.18 6.82
N ARG A 487 7.39 -30.45 7.14
CA ARG A 487 7.82 -30.81 8.51
C ARG A 487 9.32 -30.56 8.64
N GLY A 488 9.69 -29.73 9.62
CA GLY A 488 11.09 -29.43 9.94
C GLY A 488 11.42 -27.95 9.82
N THR A 489 12.68 -27.63 10.11
CA THR A 489 13.23 -26.28 10.20
C THR A 489 13.15 -25.53 8.86
N LEU A 490 13.43 -26.20 7.74
CA LEU A 490 13.39 -25.60 6.40
C LEU A 490 11.98 -25.10 5.99
N GLY A 491 10.91 -25.84 6.35
CA GLY A 491 9.54 -25.42 6.07
C GLY A 491 9.13 -24.16 6.83
N LYS A 492 9.69 -23.93 8.03
CA LYS A 492 9.50 -22.66 8.75
C LYS A 492 10.22 -21.51 8.04
N PHE A 493 11.40 -21.77 7.49
CA PHE A 493 12.18 -20.76 6.78
C PHE A 493 11.50 -20.31 5.49
N ILE A 494 10.98 -21.26 4.70
CA ILE A 494 10.22 -20.97 3.48
C ILE A 494 9.04 -20.06 3.78
N ARG A 495 8.25 -20.34 4.83
CA ARG A 495 7.10 -19.50 5.22
C ARG A 495 7.51 -18.11 5.69
N GLY A 496 8.48 -18.00 6.61
CA GLY A 496 8.95 -16.70 7.09
C GLY A 496 9.60 -15.86 5.98
N ALA A 497 10.32 -16.51 5.06
CA ALA A 497 10.88 -15.85 3.88
C ALA A 497 9.80 -15.37 2.92
N ALA A 498 8.78 -16.18 2.66
CA ALA A 498 7.65 -15.79 1.82
C ALA A 498 6.93 -14.56 2.38
N GLU A 499 6.75 -14.48 3.71
CA GLU A 499 6.15 -13.32 4.38
C GLU A 499 6.98 -12.04 4.20
N LEU A 500 8.31 -12.11 4.42
CA LEU A 500 9.18 -10.96 4.23
C LEU A 500 9.25 -10.51 2.79
N PHE A 501 9.45 -11.44 1.84
CA PHE A 501 9.51 -11.11 0.42
C PHE A 501 8.17 -10.56 -0.08
N SER A 502 7.03 -11.11 0.37
CA SER A 502 5.72 -10.57 0.01
C SER A 502 5.50 -9.16 0.55
N LYS A 503 6.08 -8.80 1.69
CA LYS A 503 5.85 -7.53 2.38
C LYS A 503 6.81 -6.43 1.94
N TYR A 504 8.09 -6.76 1.79
CA TYR A 504 9.16 -5.80 1.54
C TYR A 504 9.82 -5.96 0.17
N GLY A 505 9.48 -7.01 -0.58
CA GLY A 505 10.16 -7.40 -1.82
C GLY A 505 11.43 -8.20 -1.56
N TYR A 506 11.82 -9.04 -2.52
CA TYR A 506 13.02 -9.87 -2.39
C TYR A 506 14.31 -9.04 -2.25
N GLU A 507 14.45 -7.98 -3.04
CA GLU A 507 15.67 -7.18 -3.04
C GLU A 507 15.89 -6.39 -1.76
N SER A 508 14.82 -5.87 -1.17
CA SER A 508 14.89 -5.07 0.06
C SER A 508 14.91 -5.91 1.34
N THR A 509 14.87 -7.23 1.24
CA THR A 509 14.97 -8.16 2.37
C THR A 509 16.41 -8.68 2.48
N SER A 510 16.99 -8.61 3.68
CA SER A 510 18.31 -9.17 3.99
C SER A 510 18.22 -10.51 4.75
N THR A 511 19.32 -11.29 4.76
CA THR A 511 19.41 -12.50 5.60
C THR A 511 19.34 -12.20 7.09
N ARG A 512 19.64 -10.96 7.49
CA ARG A 512 19.46 -10.49 8.87
C ARG A 512 17.99 -10.31 9.22
N ASP A 513 17.19 -9.75 8.31
CA ASP A 513 15.75 -9.58 8.52
C ASP A 513 15.06 -10.94 8.64
N LEU A 514 15.49 -11.89 7.82
CA LEU A 514 15.05 -13.30 7.87
C LEU A 514 15.36 -13.96 9.21
N ALA A 515 16.61 -13.87 9.69
CA ALA A 515 17.00 -14.43 10.98
C ALA A 515 16.24 -13.78 12.15
N THR A 516 16.01 -12.46 12.08
CA THR A 516 15.28 -11.70 13.10
C THR A 516 13.81 -12.10 13.16
N LEU A 517 13.11 -12.19 12.02
CA LEU A 517 11.70 -12.60 11.97
C LEU A 517 11.53 -14.03 12.50
N LEU A 518 12.47 -14.92 12.16
CA LEU A 518 12.43 -16.31 12.56
C LEU A 518 12.89 -16.55 14.01
N GLY A 519 13.34 -15.51 14.72
CA GLY A 519 13.77 -15.59 16.12
C GLY A 519 15.01 -16.48 16.31
N MET A 520 15.95 -16.45 15.37
CA MET A 520 17.14 -17.31 15.39
C MET A 520 18.43 -16.57 15.11
N GLU A 521 19.53 -17.20 15.51
CA GLU A 521 20.87 -16.73 15.18
C GLU A 521 21.15 -16.83 13.68
N ARG A 522 21.90 -15.85 13.18
CA ARG A 522 22.29 -15.79 11.77
C ARG A 522 23.08 -17.02 11.33
N ALA A 523 23.90 -17.58 12.22
CA ALA A 523 24.67 -18.80 11.97
C ALA A 523 23.77 -20.02 11.70
N THR A 524 22.63 -20.13 12.40
CA THR A 524 21.65 -21.21 12.19
C THR A 524 20.99 -21.12 10.82
N LEU A 525 20.71 -19.91 10.33
CA LEU A 525 20.16 -19.71 8.99
C LEU A 525 21.17 -20.14 7.91
N TYR A 526 22.45 -19.74 8.06
CA TYR A 526 23.51 -20.10 7.11
C TYR A 526 23.84 -21.59 7.07
N TYR A 527 23.53 -22.34 8.14
CA TYR A 527 23.69 -23.80 8.13
C TYR A 527 22.70 -24.50 7.19
N HIS A 528 21.57 -23.87 6.90
CA HIS A 528 20.48 -24.48 6.13
C HIS A 528 20.27 -23.86 4.74
N VAL A 529 20.71 -22.61 4.53
CA VAL A 529 20.63 -21.91 3.25
C VAL A 529 21.88 -21.06 3.04
N GLU A 530 22.48 -21.12 1.86
CA GLU A 530 23.68 -20.33 1.53
C GLU A 530 23.33 -18.85 1.36
N GLY A 531 22.14 -18.57 0.81
CA GLY A 531 21.64 -17.23 0.59
C GLY A 531 20.13 -17.08 0.59
N LYS A 532 19.67 -15.82 0.54
CA LYS A 532 18.24 -15.50 0.39
C LYS A 532 17.65 -16.02 -0.92
N GLU A 533 18.47 -16.19 -1.95
CA GLU A 533 18.04 -16.77 -3.24
C GLU A 533 17.61 -18.22 -3.10
N ASP A 534 18.26 -19.03 -2.23
CA ASP A 534 17.87 -20.43 -2.01
C ASP A 534 16.47 -20.53 -1.43
N LEU A 535 16.12 -19.59 -0.55
CA LEU A 535 14.78 -19.48 0.00
C LEU A 535 13.77 -19.09 -1.07
N LEU A 536 14.09 -18.11 -1.93
CA LEU A 536 13.22 -17.71 -3.04
C LEU A 536 13.02 -18.86 -4.04
N TYR A 537 14.10 -19.58 -4.38
CA TYR A 537 14.04 -20.75 -5.25
C TYR A 537 13.18 -21.85 -4.64
N ALA A 538 13.38 -22.17 -3.36
CA ALA A 538 12.57 -23.14 -2.64
C ALA A 538 11.09 -22.74 -2.58
N ILE A 539 10.78 -21.46 -2.34
CA ILE A 539 9.42 -20.89 -2.38
C ILE A 539 8.79 -21.15 -3.75
N CYS A 540 9.46 -20.76 -4.84
CA CYS A 540 8.97 -20.88 -6.21
C CYS A 540 8.79 -22.34 -6.65
N LYS A 541 9.77 -23.19 -6.32
CA LYS A 541 9.78 -24.61 -6.64
C LYS A 541 8.65 -25.33 -5.91
N SER A 542 8.62 -25.21 -4.58
CA SER A 542 7.59 -25.82 -3.74
C SER A 542 6.18 -25.34 -4.10
N SER A 543 6.01 -24.05 -4.43
CA SER A 543 4.73 -23.49 -4.90
C SER A 543 4.26 -24.20 -6.17
N THR A 544 5.16 -24.40 -7.13
CA THR A 544 4.80 -24.99 -8.43
C THR A 544 4.59 -26.50 -8.33
N GLU A 545 5.44 -27.20 -7.58
CA GLU A 545 5.35 -28.67 -7.38
C GLU A 545 4.11 -29.06 -6.61
N GLN A 546 3.78 -28.37 -5.51
CA GLN A 546 2.61 -28.70 -4.70
C GLN A 546 1.33 -28.51 -5.50
N LEU A 547 1.18 -27.37 -6.18
CA LEU A 547 0.03 -27.12 -7.04
C LEU A 547 -0.10 -28.19 -8.14
N ALA A 548 1.00 -28.53 -8.80
CA ALA A 548 1.02 -29.55 -9.83
C ALA A 548 0.65 -30.94 -9.31
N ASN A 549 1.15 -31.32 -8.13
CA ASN A 549 0.90 -32.62 -7.51
C ASN A 549 -0.54 -32.72 -7.01
N ASP A 550 -1.05 -31.71 -6.28
CA ASP A 550 -2.42 -31.73 -5.77
C ASP A 550 -3.43 -31.90 -6.91
N VAL A 551 -3.26 -31.12 -7.99
CA VAL A 551 -4.16 -31.19 -9.15
C VAL A 551 -4.02 -32.54 -9.85
N SER A 552 -2.80 -33.05 -10.04
CA SER A 552 -2.58 -34.34 -10.67
C SER A 552 -3.23 -35.49 -9.89
N GLU A 553 -3.02 -35.53 -8.57
CA GLU A 553 -3.61 -36.52 -7.66
C GLU A 553 -5.15 -36.42 -7.65
N ALA A 554 -5.70 -35.20 -7.59
CA ALA A 554 -7.14 -34.99 -7.55
C ALA A 554 -7.84 -35.40 -8.86
N THR A 555 -7.16 -35.28 -10.00
CA THR A 555 -7.71 -35.67 -11.31
C THR A 555 -7.41 -37.10 -11.72
N GLU A 556 -6.65 -37.85 -10.92
CA GLU A 556 -6.26 -39.22 -11.23
C GLU A 556 -7.50 -40.14 -11.39
N GLY A 557 -7.51 -40.94 -12.44
CA GLY A 557 -8.63 -41.87 -12.73
C GLY A 557 -9.89 -41.24 -13.32
N ILE A 558 -10.00 -39.90 -13.42
CA ILE A 558 -11.13 -39.25 -14.08
C ILE A 558 -10.92 -39.32 -15.59
N SER A 559 -11.85 -39.92 -16.35
CA SER A 559 -11.71 -40.05 -17.83
C SER A 559 -12.42 -38.94 -18.61
N ASP A 560 -13.48 -38.35 -18.07
CA ASP A 560 -14.21 -37.26 -18.73
C ASP A 560 -13.41 -35.94 -18.64
N PRO A 561 -13.04 -35.30 -19.77
CA PRO A 561 -12.28 -34.04 -19.76
C PRO A 561 -13.00 -32.90 -19.03
N LEU A 562 -14.33 -32.84 -19.09
CA LEU A 562 -15.08 -31.79 -18.42
C LEU A 562 -15.01 -31.96 -16.89
N ALA A 563 -15.21 -33.18 -16.39
CA ALA A 563 -15.00 -33.53 -14.98
C ALA A 563 -13.54 -33.29 -14.53
N GLN A 564 -12.54 -33.63 -15.37
CA GLN A 564 -11.13 -33.33 -15.09
C GLN A 564 -10.89 -31.82 -14.89
N LEU A 565 -11.43 -30.98 -15.78
CA LEU A 565 -11.33 -29.52 -15.63
C LEU A 565 -12.04 -29.02 -14.37
N GLN A 566 -13.23 -29.55 -14.09
CA GLN A 566 -14.03 -29.16 -12.93
C GLN A 566 -13.27 -29.44 -11.61
N VAL A 567 -12.73 -30.64 -11.45
CA VAL A 567 -11.93 -31.02 -10.28
C VAL A 567 -10.59 -30.29 -10.26
N GLY A 568 -9.93 -30.17 -11.41
CA GLY A 568 -8.64 -29.49 -11.53
C GLY A 568 -8.70 -28.02 -11.14
N ILE A 569 -9.72 -27.28 -11.60
CA ILE A 569 -9.91 -25.85 -11.27
C ILE A 569 -10.15 -25.65 -9.77
N GLN A 570 -11.01 -26.48 -9.17
CA GLN A 570 -11.31 -26.35 -7.74
C GLN A 570 -10.10 -26.69 -6.88
N THR A 571 -9.40 -27.77 -7.21
CA THR A 571 -8.19 -28.18 -6.52
C THR A 571 -7.10 -27.12 -6.65
N HIS A 572 -6.95 -26.54 -7.83
CA HIS A 572 -6.02 -25.44 -8.07
C HIS A 572 -6.28 -24.27 -7.11
N VAL A 573 -7.52 -23.78 -7.02
CA VAL A 573 -7.86 -22.64 -6.15
C VAL A 573 -7.65 -22.98 -4.67
N VAL A 574 -8.03 -24.18 -4.23
CA VAL A 574 -7.83 -24.62 -2.85
C VAL A 574 -6.34 -24.71 -2.52
N SER A 575 -5.53 -25.27 -3.41
CA SER A 575 -4.07 -25.38 -3.26
C SER A 575 -3.43 -23.99 -3.18
N LEU A 576 -3.76 -23.09 -4.12
CA LEU A 576 -3.26 -21.71 -4.14
C LEU A 576 -3.54 -20.96 -2.83
N LEU A 577 -4.74 -21.11 -2.27
CA LEU A 577 -5.16 -20.33 -1.09
C LEU A 577 -4.72 -20.96 0.24
N ARG A 578 -4.40 -22.25 0.24
CA ARG A 578 -3.77 -22.93 1.38
C ARG A 578 -2.38 -22.34 1.68
N ASP A 579 -1.59 -22.05 0.65
CA ASP A 579 -0.24 -21.49 0.77
C ASP A 579 -0.14 -20.09 0.10
N GLN A 580 -1.19 -19.29 0.27
CA GLN A 580 -1.42 -18.00 -0.43
C GLN A 580 -0.20 -17.07 -0.48
N THR A 581 0.48 -16.84 0.65
CA THR A 581 1.65 -15.97 0.72
C THR A 581 2.80 -16.51 -0.12
N GLN A 582 3.02 -17.83 -0.10
CA GLN A 582 4.07 -18.47 -0.87
C GLN A 582 3.81 -18.35 -2.38
N HIS A 583 2.58 -18.62 -2.82
CA HIS A 583 2.18 -18.46 -4.21
C HIS A 583 2.24 -17.00 -4.67
N ALA A 584 1.79 -16.05 -3.84
CA ALA A 584 1.88 -14.63 -4.14
C ALA A 584 3.33 -14.16 -4.30
N THR A 585 4.24 -14.61 -3.42
CA THR A 585 5.68 -14.33 -3.53
C THR A 585 6.28 -14.98 -4.77
N ALA A 586 5.96 -16.25 -5.04
CA ALA A 586 6.44 -16.94 -6.23
C ALA A 586 5.97 -16.27 -7.54
N LEU A 587 4.76 -15.71 -7.55
CA LEU A 587 4.23 -14.99 -8.70
C LEU A 587 4.92 -13.63 -8.92
N ALA A 588 5.23 -12.92 -7.83
CA ALA A 588 5.80 -11.56 -7.89
C ALA A 588 7.34 -11.54 -8.03
N GLU A 589 8.04 -12.46 -7.39
CA GLU A 589 9.49 -12.36 -7.15
C GLU A 589 10.32 -13.36 -7.96
N ALA A 590 9.72 -14.31 -8.69
CA ALA A 590 10.48 -15.34 -9.44
C ALA A 590 11.55 -14.76 -10.39
N ARG A 591 11.31 -13.57 -10.94
CA ARG A 591 12.26 -12.84 -11.81
C ARG A 591 13.60 -12.49 -11.15
N ALA A 592 13.68 -12.52 -9.82
CA ALA A 592 14.90 -12.24 -9.07
C ALA A 592 15.80 -13.48 -8.90
N LEU A 593 15.38 -14.64 -9.39
CA LEU A 593 16.21 -15.85 -9.45
C LEU A 593 17.30 -15.72 -10.53
N SER A 594 18.40 -16.45 -10.35
CA SER A 594 19.40 -16.64 -11.40
C SER A 594 18.76 -17.18 -12.69
N PRO A 595 19.34 -16.91 -13.87
CA PRO A 595 18.79 -17.39 -15.15
C PRO A 595 18.52 -18.91 -15.17
N GLU A 596 19.41 -19.71 -14.58
CA GLU A 596 19.30 -21.16 -14.53
C GLU A 596 18.12 -21.60 -13.66
N ARG A 597 18.01 -21.04 -12.45
CA ARG A 597 16.91 -21.32 -11.51
C ARG A 597 15.57 -20.84 -12.05
N LEU A 598 15.54 -19.64 -12.64
CA LEU A 598 14.34 -19.10 -13.28
C LEU A 598 13.90 -20.01 -14.45
N ALA A 599 14.83 -20.47 -15.29
CA ALA A 599 14.52 -21.37 -16.40
C ALA A 599 13.91 -22.69 -15.91
N GLU A 600 14.41 -23.27 -14.81
CA GLU A 600 13.81 -24.45 -14.18
C GLU A 600 12.36 -24.19 -13.73
N ILE A 601 12.12 -23.12 -12.97
CA ILE A 601 10.78 -22.76 -12.49
C ILE A 601 9.82 -22.52 -13.65
N LEU A 602 10.25 -21.80 -14.70
CA LEU A 602 9.44 -21.56 -15.88
C LEU A 602 9.13 -22.85 -16.65
N SER A 603 10.09 -23.78 -16.73
CA SER A 603 9.88 -25.11 -17.34
C SER A 603 8.80 -25.91 -16.58
N MET A 604 8.84 -25.88 -15.25
CA MET A 604 7.84 -26.56 -14.40
C MET A 604 6.43 -25.96 -14.57
N ARG A 605 6.33 -24.62 -14.57
CA ARG A 605 5.06 -23.92 -14.82
C ARG A 605 4.52 -24.23 -16.21
N LYS A 606 5.39 -24.22 -17.23
CA LYS A 606 5.03 -24.60 -18.60
C LYS A 606 4.51 -26.03 -18.68
N ALA A 607 5.16 -26.98 -18.01
CA ALA A 607 4.71 -28.37 -17.96
C ALA A 607 3.31 -28.50 -17.34
N TYR A 608 3.03 -27.75 -16.26
CA TYR A 608 1.70 -27.68 -15.66
C TYR A 608 0.64 -27.08 -16.61
N GLN A 609 0.96 -25.95 -17.24
CA GLN A 609 0.09 -25.31 -18.24
C GLN A 609 -0.19 -26.22 -19.44
N THR A 610 0.82 -26.96 -19.93
CA THR A 610 0.66 -27.93 -21.02
C THR A 610 -0.29 -29.05 -20.65
N ARG A 611 -0.25 -29.56 -19.41
CA ARG A 611 -1.23 -30.56 -18.94
C ARG A 611 -2.64 -29.99 -18.93
N ALA A 612 -2.85 -28.81 -18.34
CA ALA A 612 -4.18 -28.17 -18.33
C ALA A 612 -4.73 -27.94 -19.76
N ARG A 613 -3.86 -27.48 -20.68
CA ARG A 613 -4.23 -27.32 -22.10
C ARG A 613 -4.58 -28.65 -22.78
N SER A 614 -3.87 -29.73 -22.47
CA SER A 614 -4.17 -31.04 -23.05
C SER A 614 -5.56 -31.56 -22.66
N VAL A 615 -6.04 -31.21 -21.45
CA VAL A 615 -7.40 -31.51 -21.01
C VAL A 615 -8.43 -30.68 -21.78
N LEU A 616 -8.16 -29.38 -22.01
CA LEU A 616 -9.01 -28.54 -22.87
C LEU A 616 -9.09 -29.11 -24.30
N GLU A 617 -7.96 -29.54 -24.88
CA GLU A 617 -7.88 -30.20 -26.19
C GLU A 617 -8.65 -31.53 -26.22
N ALA A 618 -8.59 -32.32 -25.15
CA ALA A 618 -9.40 -33.53 -25.01
C ALA A 618 -10.90 -33.20 -24.94
N GLY A 619 -11.30 -32.17 -24.19
CA GLY A 619 -12.67 -31.70 -24.13
C GLY A 619 -13.20 -31.20 -25.48
N GLN A 620 -12.35 -30.54 -26.26
CA GLN A 620 -12.70 -30.13 -27.63
C GLN A 620 -12.92 -31.31 -28.56
N ARG A 621 -12.05 -32.33 -28.48
CA ARG A 621 -12.23 -33.58 -29.25
C ARG A 621 -13.47 -34.36 -28.82
N ALA A 622 -13.79 -34.35 -27.53
CA ALA A 622 -14.97 -34.99 -26.97
C ALA A 622 -16.28 -34.19 -27.21
N GLY A 623 -16.18 -32.97 -27.73
CA GLY A 623 -17.34 -32.09 -27.93
C GLY A 623 -17.93 -31.53 -26.63
N SER A 624 -17.26 -31.66 -25.48
CA SER A 624 -17.70 -31.08 -24.20
C SER A 624 -17.21 -29.63 -24.03
N ILE A 625 -16.11 -29.27 -24.68
CA ILE A 625 -15.57 -27.90 -24.75
C ILE A 625 -15.69 -27.40 -26.19
N ARG A 626 -16.04 -26.12 -26.34
CA ARG A 626 -16.19 -25.47 -27.64
C ARG A 626 -14.87 -25.49 -28.45
N ASN A 627 -14.97 -25.73 -29.76
CA ASN A 627 -13.81 -25.85 -30.65
C ASN A 627 -13.57 -24.62 -31.54
N ASP A 628 -14.42 -23.60 -31.45
CA ASP A 628 -14.31 -22.35 -32.19
C ASP A 628 -13.28 -21.36 -31.59
N ILE A 629 -12.73 -21.68 -30.41
CA ILE A 629 -11.68 -20.91 -29.73
C ILE A 629 -10.49 -21.83 -29.49
N SER A 630 -9.28 -21.36 -29.80
CA SER A 630 -8.07 -22.15 -29.57
C SER A 630 -7.94 -22.54 -28.08
N PRO A 631 -7.59 -23.80 -27.78
CA PRO A 631 -7.36 -24.25 -26.40
C PRO A 631 -6.21 -23.52 -25.73
N LYS A 632 -5.28 -22.96 -26.54
CA LYS A 632 -4.25 -22.03 -26.06
C LYS A 632 -4.88 -20.83 -25.35
N TYR A 633 -5.83 -20.13 -25.98
CA TYR A 633 -6.43 -18.92 -25.40
C TYR A 633 -7.37 -19.24 -24.24
N LEU A 634 -8.13 -20.34 -24.32
CA LEU A 634 -8.91 -20.84 -23.18
C LEU A 634 -8.01 -21.12 -21.97
N GLY A 635 -6.86 -21.76 -22.18
CA GLY A 635 -5.89 -22.02 -21.12
C GLY A 635 -5.30 -20.75 -20.50
N MET A 636 -4.96 -19.75 -21.32
CA MET A 636 -4.42 -18.47 -20.84
C MET A 636 -5.45 -17.64 -20.06
N MET A 637 -6.72 -17.70 -20.48
CA MET A 637 -7.83 -17.09 -19.74
C MET A 637 -8.06 -17.80 -18.40
N LEU A 638 -8.00 -19.14 -18.40
CA LEU A 638 -8.14 -19.92 -17.18
C LEU A 638 -7.00 -19.61 -16.19
N GLU A 639 -5.76 -19.59 -16.66
CA GLU A 639 -4.61 -19.22 -15.83
C GLU A 639 -4.80 -17.83 -15.20
N GLY A 640 -5.19 -16.83 -16.01
CA GLY A 640 -5.44 -15.48 -15.50
C GLY A 640 -6.56 -15.40 -14.48
N LEU A 641 -7.63 -16.19 -14.67
CA LEU A 641 -8.74 -16.28 -13.75
C LEU A 641 -8.30 -16.79 -12.36
N LEU A 642 -7.42 -17.80 -12.33
CA LEU A 642 -7.04 -18.52 -11.11
C LEU A 642 -5.84 -17.92 -10.39
N ASP A 643 -4.73 -17.66 -11.09
CA ASP A 643 -3.45 -17.26 -10.48
C ASP A 643 -3.57 -15.94 -9.71
N ARG A 644 -4.46 -15.06 -10.16
CA ARG A 644 -4.68 -13.75 -9.53
C ARG A 644 -5.45 -13.80 -8.20
N THR A 645 -6.08 -14.92 -7.87
CA THR A 645 -6.86 -15.07 -6.62
C THR A 645 -6.01 -14.82 -5.37
N VAL A 646 -4.73 -15.21 -5.38
CA VAL A 646 -3.81 -15.04 -4.25
C VAL A 646 -3.55 -13.57 -3.92
N VAL A 647 -3.81 -12.65 -4.86
CA VAL A 647 -3.52 -11.22 -4.70
C VAL A 647 -4.55 -10.51 -3.81
N TRP A 648 -5.81 -10.95 -3.84
CA TRP A 648 -6.94 -10.24 -3.22
C TRP A 648 -7.79 -11.10 -2.28
N PHE A 649 -7.67 -12.43 -2.31
CA PHE A 649 -8.46 -13.31 -1.45
C PHE A 649 -8.18 -13.02 0.04
N LYS A 650 -9.24 -13.01 0.84
CA LYS A 650 -9.18 -12.85 2.30
C LYS A 650 -9.69 -14.12 2.95
N ARG A 651 -8.87 -14.76 3.79
CA ARG A 651 -9.23 -16.00 4.51
C ARG A 651 -10.49 -15.88 5.37
N ASN A 652 -10.74 -14.70 5.94
CA ASN A 652 -11.92 -14.40 6.75
C ASN A 652 -13.01 -13.67 5.94
N GLY A 653 -13.06 -13.89 4.62
CA GLY A 653 -14.07 -13.34 3.73
C GLY A 653 -15.36 -14.18 3.72
N GLU A 654 -16.29 -13.81 2.85
CA GLU A 654 -17.60 -14.48 2.73
C GLU A 654 -17.53 -15.87 2.10
N LEU A 655 -16.55 -16.13 1.23
CA LEU A 655 -16.38 -17.45 0.59
C LEU A 655 -15.10 -18.11 1.10
N SER A 656 -15.22 -19.39 1.44
CA SER A 656 -14.09 -20.29 1.61
C SER A 656 -13.34 -20.51 0.28
N PRO A 657 -12.09 -21.01 0.32
CA PRO A 657 -11.36 -21.38 -0.89
C PRO A 657 -12.12 -22.35 -1.81
N SER A 658 -12.86 -23.30 -1.22
CA SER A 658 -13.65 -24.28 -1.97
C SER A 658 -14.83 -23.63 -2.69
N GLU A 659 -15.59 -22.76 -2.00
CA GLU A 659 -16.72 -22.05 -2.59
C GLU A 659 -16.27 -21.06 -3.67
N LEU A 660 -15.13 -20.38 -3.48
CA LEU A 660 -14.53 -19.56 -4.51
C LEU A 660 -14.11 -20.40 -5.72
N GLY A 661 -13.46 -21.54 -5.49
CA GLY A 661 -13.07 -22.47 -6.55
C GLY A 661 -14.28 -22.93 -7.37
N ALA A 662 -15.38 -23.31 -6.70
CA ALA A 662 -16.63 -23.67 -7.36
C ALA A 662 -17.23 -22.51 -8.16
N THR A 663 -17.20 -21.28 -7.61
CA THR A 663 -17.69 -20.06 -8.28
C THR A 663 -16.91 -19.77 -9.56
N LEU A 664 -15.58 -19.75 -9.50
CA LEU A 664 -14.73 -19.47 -10.67
C LEU A 664 -14.80 -20.59 -11.71
N CYS A 665 -14.83 -21.85 -11.27
CA CYS A 665 -15.02 -23.02 -12.11
C CYS A 665 -16.33 -22.90 -12.91
N ARG A 666 -17.42 -22.52 -12.24
CA ARG A 666 -18.73 -22.37 -12.88
C ARG A 666 -18.74 -21.27 -13.94
N VAL A 667 -18.22 -20.08 -13.61
CA VAL A 667 -18.13 -18.95 -14.55
C VAL A 667 -17.32 -19.34 -15.79
N PHE A 668 -16.18 -20.01 -15.61
CA PHE A 668 -15.31 -20.37 -16.73
C PHE A 668 -15.89 -21.50 -17.59
N LEU A 669 -16.26 -22.63 -16.97
CA LEU A 669 -16.66 -23.82 -17.72
C LEU A 669 -17.99 -23.62 -18.45
N GLU A 670 -18.95 -22.91 -17.86
CA GLU A 670 -20.20 -22.63 -18.56
C GLU A 670 -20.01 -21.67 -19.76
N GLY A 671 -18.94 -20.87 -19.77
CA GLY A 671 -18.54 -20.07 -20.94
C GLY A 671 -17.73 -20.87 -21.98
N ALA A 672 -16.98 -21.88 -21.53
CA ALA A 672 -16.09 -22.69 -22.35
C ALA A 672 -16.75 -23.96 -22.93
N GLN A 673 -17.89 -24.40 -22.41
CA GLN A 673 -18.60 -25.58 -22.91
C GLN A 673 -19.09 -25.42 -24.36
N HIS A 674 -19.15 -26.55 -25.08
CA HIS A 674 -19.73 -26.59 -26.42
C HIS A 674 -21.26 -26.45 -26.34
N ARG A 675 -21.85 -25.66 -27.26
CA ARG A 675 -23.30 -25.56 -27.41
C ARG A 675 -23.76 -26.35 -28.63
N SER A 676 -24.69 -27.28 -28.45
CA SER A 676 -25.44 -27.85 -29.56
C SER A 676 -26.37 -26.77 -30.11
N ALA A 677 -26.14 -26.29 -31.33
CA ALA A 677 -27.13 -25.45 -32.00
C ALA A 677 -28.34 -26.31 -32.37
N GLN A 678 -29.53 -26.06 -31.81
CA GLN A 678 -30.77 -26.43 -32.48
C GLN A 678 -31.19 -25.31 -33.44
N PRO A 679 -31.83 -25.64 -34.58
CA PRO A 679 -32.23 -24.66 -35.57
C PRO A 679 -33.21 -23.69 -34.93
N GLN A 680 -33.05 -22.38 -35.18
CA GLN A 680 -34.05 -21.36 -34.88
C GLN A 680 -35.45 -21.90 -35.19
N GLN A 681 -36.24 -22.18 -34.15
CA GLN A 681 -37.67 -22.36 -34.35
C GLN A 681 -38.18 -20.99 -34.78
N ARG A 682 -38.38 -20.84 -36.10
CA ARG A 682 -39.31 -19.87 -36.64
C ARG A 682 -40.63 -20.02 -35.89
N LYS A 683 -41.02 -19.00 -35.15
CA LYS A 683 -42.36 -18.41 -35.21
C LYS A 683 -42.37 -17.05 -34.52
#